data_AF-A0A3D5ZM34-F1
#
_entry.id   AF-A0A3D5ZM34-F1
#
_cell.length_a   1.000
_cell.length_b   1.000
_cell.length_c   1.000
_cell.angle_alpha   90.00
_cell.angle_beta   90.00
_cell.angle_gamma   90.00
#
_symmetry.space_group_name_H-M   'P 1'
#
loop_
_entity.id
_entity.type
_entity.pdbx_description
1 polymer ?
#
loop_
_entity_poly.entity_id
_entity_poly.type
_entity_poly.pdbx_seq_one_letter_code
_entity_poly.pdbx_strand_id
1 'polypeptide(L)'
;MKKATPIIILVIVLLATAIVAVACNDDTVTDRPTPPLQREAVDVLNGSFDTGDLQGWKVSGNAFSAKYVSQDEQNKWFYNGTLCEQNTGRLVSNEFTVSGSGFLTFRLGGCKNSALTYLSVVDQNDIELYRFANSYINDADPQAMVQYKADIRNALGKKVRIVVVDDSVENVGYIILDDIVACNVTEPVGEQYLSAQDVKPIFEKSVSSEIFNGDFSGGLDGWTIIGEENSFKISHVNGGRLCNRADENAVGVLRSSAFKVGGQKIASVRLGGMQYKQSTYLSVRCVGTNKEVFRTYSNRWKLSDGIRTHLYYIDLSQYGGQSLYFEFVDNARNNVGWISVEDIQTVYDELPNVTDEIALSCNQSVNLAPTFEVMRDRVSALSATILDDVLRKTFVNCFYATIDGVSNDKVKQGGVLRYNDDGTVFCYTGDINAMWLRDSSAQVLPYLQFINQDEQLRLMVRGLLLKQFEQIRRDPYANAFNPDGSVFERKFELDSLCYPVWLATQYYELTGDGSIFDVFFRITANTIVNVFRAEQRHSDKNYEITIGNDKQNGVNSFNPDCGLIWSAYRPSDDVCHYKYFIPGNMFAAVTLERISSIYKQMGFDNDYALFLDDFAAEIRNAIEKYGVYIHPKYGKIYVFETDGYNSDANSEQGKLIMDAANIPSLLSAPWLGYVSVDDELYRNTRAFALSKDNPYYYEGLYACGIGDPHDMVGSVNNPHQDVPVPWHMSIAMQALTSTDIDEIRQCVKYMTQTTDGTYVMHEAFNANDPSQYSREFFTWPCALYAQVLLTKIIQPSVITEI
;
A
#
# COMPACT_ATOMS: atom_id res chain seq x y z
N MET A 1 20.58 24.98 -54.93
CA MET A 1 21.66 24.01 -55.27
C MET A 1 21.55 22.82 -54.34
N LYS A 2 21.26 21.64 -54.91
CA LYS A 2 21.53 20.23 -54.51
C LYS A 2 22.02 20.00 -53.06
N LYS A 3 21.44 19.10 -52.26
CA LYS A 3 21.17 17.67 -52.53
C LYS A 3 20.02 17.11 -51.67
N ALA A 4 19.22 16.23 -52.29
CA ALA A 4 18.28 15.30 -51.66
C ALA A 4 18.92 13.90 -51.52
N THR A 5 18.44 13.06 -50.61
CA THR A 5 18.05 11.62 -50.77
C THR A 5 17.51 11.07 -49.41
N PRO A 6 16.49 10.19 -49.37
CA PRO A 6 15.64 9.90 -48.21
C PRO A 6 15.96 8.57 -47.49
N ILE A 7 15.38 8.34 -46.30
CA ILE A 7 15.44 7.07 -45.56
C ILE A 7 14.05 6.42 -45.52
N ILE A 8 14.05 5.13 -45.83
CA ILE A 8 12.94 4.21 -46.06
C ILE A 8 12.49 3.57 -44.72
N ILE A 9 11.18 3.42 -44.55
CA ILE A 9 10.49 2.68 -43.50
C ILE A 9 10.55 1.18 -43.81
N LEU A 10 10.92 0.33 -42.85
CA LEU A 10 10.78 -1.13 -42.93
C LEU A 10 10.06 -1.67 -41.68
N VAL A 11 8.90 -2.28 -41.93
CA VAL A 11 8.07 -3.03 -40.98
C VAL A 11 8.48 -4.50 -41.04
N ILE A 12 8.68 -5.16 -39.91
CA ILE A 12 8.95 -6.61 -39.82
C ILE A 12 7.75 -7.29 -39.15
N VAL A 13 7.11 -8.20 -39.89
CA VAL A 13 6.15 -9.20 -39.42
C VAL A 13 6.81 -10.56 -39.67
N LEU A 14 6.88 -11.42 -38.65
CA LEU A 14 7.42 -12.78 -38.75
C LEU A 14 6.35 -13.79 -38.35
N LEU A 15 5.91 -14.56 -39.35
CA LEU A 15 5.06 -15.75 -39.24
C LEU A 15 5.82 -16.86 -39.97
N ALA A 16 6.08 -17.98 -39.30
CA ALA A 16 6.70 -19.15 -39.92
C ALA A 16 5.94 -20.42 -39.55
N THR A 17 5.32 -21.02 -40.57
CA THR A 17 4.85 -22.41 -40.63
C THR A 17 5.90 -23.25 -41.36
N ALA A 18 6.18 -24.47 -40.88
CA ALA A 18 7.08 -25.40 -41.55
C ALA A 18 6.37 -26.72 -41.88
N ILE A 19 6.44 -27.13 -43.15
CA ILE A 19 6.02 -28.42 -43.70
C ILE A 19 7.27 -29.22 -44.06
N VAL A 20 7.19 -30.53 -43.79
CA VAL A 20 8.22 -31.57 -43.95
C VAL A 20 8.50 -31.91 -45.43
N ALA A 21 9.77 -32.11 -45.78
CA ALA A 21 10.17 -32.97 -46.90
C ALA A 21 11.55 -33.61 -46.66
N VAL A 22 11.64 -34.90 -46.96
CA VAL A 22 12.76 -35.84 -46.75
C VAL A 22 13.65 -35.89 -48.00
N ALA A 23 14.98 -35.97 -47.83
CA ALA A 23 15.90 -36.59 -48.80
C ALA A 23 17.24 -37.01 -48.13
N CYS A 24 17.65 -38.26 -48.41
CA CYS A 24 18.88 -38.94 -47.98
C CYS A 24 20.18 -38.36 -48.57
N ASN A 25 21.29 -38.39 -47.82
CA ASN A 25 22.45 -39.24 -48.13
C ASN A 25 23.53 -39.23 -47.02
N ASP A 26 24.20 -40.38 -46.92
CA ASP A 26 25.25 -40.80 -45.99
C ASP A 26 26.51 -39.90 -46.01
N ASP A 27 27.17 -39.68 -44.86
CA ASP A 27 28.30 -40.50 -44.42
C ASP A 27 29.07 -39.87 -43.22
N THR A 28 29.55 -40.76 -42.35
CA THR A 28 30.57 -40.59 -41.29
C THR A 28 30.20 -39.91 -39.95
N VAL A 29 29.94 -40.82 -39.01
CA VAL A 29 29.83 -40.69 -37.55
C VAL A 29 31.05 -40.02 -36.92
N THR A 30 30.84 -38.95 -36.18
CA THR A 30 31.61 -38.66 -34.95
C THR A 30 30.62 -38.46 -33.80
N ASP A 31 30.74 -39.33 -32.79
CA ASP A 31 29.96 -39.33 -31.56
C ASP A 31 30.01 -37.94 -30.89
N ARG A 32 28.89 -37.22 -30.95
CA ARG A 32 28.53 -36.26 -29.89
C ARG A 32 27.47 -36.94 -29.05
N PRO A 33 27.63 -37.04 -27.73
CA PRO A 33 26.58 -37.58 -26.89
C PRO A 33 25.36 -36.69 -27.04
N THR A 34 24.30 -37.24 -27.62
CA THR A 34 22.94 -36.71 -27.52
C THR A 34 22.68 -36.43 -26.04
N PRO A 35 22.15 -35.25 -25.65
CA PRO A 35 21.66 -35.08 -24.29
C PRO A 35 20.70 -36.24 -24.01
N PRO A 36 20.81 -36.94 -22.87
CA PRO A 36 19.86 -38.01 -22.58
C PRO A 36 18.46 -37.41 -22.64
N LEU A 37 17.59 -38.00 -23.46
CA LEU A 37 16.14 -37.80 -23.35
C LEU A 37 15.81 -37.93 -21.86
N GLN A 38 15.45 -36.83 -21.21
CA GLN A 38 15.02 -36.85 -19.80
C GLN A 38 13.87 -37.86 -19.75
N ARG A 39 14.14 -39.02 -19.14
CA ARG A 39 13.13 -40.05 -18.93
C ARG A 39 12.09 -39.42 -18.01
N GLU A 40 10.85 -39.30 -18.48
CA GLU A 40 9.79 -38.74 -17.65
C GLU A 40 9.66 -39.55 -16.36
N ALA A 41 9.64 -38.86 -15.22
CA ALA A 41 9.44 -39.51 -13.94
C ALA A 41 8.02 -40.10 -13.90
N VAL A 42 7.92 -41.36 -13.52
CA VAL A 42 6.64 -42.07 -13.36
C VAL A 42 6.20 -42.17 -11.90
N ASP A 43 7.08 -41.76 -10.98
CA ASP A 43 6.86 -41.88 -9.54
C ASP A 43 7.41 -40.66 -8.78
N VAL A 44 7.08 -40.59 -7.50
CA VAL A 44 7.51 -39.58 -6.54
C VAL A 44 8.95 -39.89 -6.11
N LEU A 45 9.86 -38.94 -6.30
CA LEU A 45 11.23 -39.03 -5.81
C LEU A 45 11.22 -38.93 -4.29
N ASN A 46 11.88 -39.90 -3.64
CA ASN A 46 12.02 -39.94 -2.19
C ASN A 46 10.66 -39.88 -1.45
N GLY A 47 9.66 -40.62 -1.94
CA GLY A 47 8.31 -40.69 -1.35
C GLY A 47 8.25 -41.33 0.04
N SER A 48 9.28 -42.08 0.43
CA SER A 48 9.43 -42.72 1.75
C SER A 48 10.47 -42.02 2.64
N PHE A 49 11.06 -40.90 2.18
CA PHE A 49 12.09 -40.15 2.92
C PHE A 49 13.35 -40.95 3.30
N ASP A 50 13.62 -42.06 2.62
CA ASP A 50 14.72 -43.00 2.92
C ASP A 50 16.12 -42.39 2.85
N THR A 51 16.27 -41.23 2.20
CA THR A 51 17.51 -40.46 2.18
C THR A 51 17.79 -39.72 3.50
N GLY A 52 16.84 -39.71 4.45
CA GLY A 52 16.91 -38.95 5.69
C GLY A 52 16.74 -37.43 5.48
N ASP A 53 16.27 -37.01 4.30
CA ASP A 53 16.05 -35.61 3.94
C ASP A 53 14.81 -35.44 3.05
N LEU A 54 14.63 -34.23 2.52
CA LEU A 54 13.52 -33.87 1.61
C LEU A 54 13.96 -33.78 0.15
N GLN A 55 15.01 -34.49 -0.26
CA GLN A 55 15.51 -34.45 -1.64
C GLN A 55 14.39 -34.79 -2.64
N GLY A 56 14.27 -33.99 -3.72
CA GLY A 56 13.21 -34.15 -4.72
C GLY A 56 11.93 -33.36 -4.41
N TRP A 57 11.82 -32.80 -3.21
CA TRP A 57 10.68 -31.96 -2.80
C TRP A 57 11.05 -30.48 -2.71
N LYS A 58 10.08 -29.62 -2.99
CA LYS A 58 10.15 -28.17 -2.76
C LYS A 58 9.39 -27.83 -1.49
N VAL A 59 10.01 -27.02 -0.63
CA VAL A 59 9.43 -26.59 0.64
C VAL A 59 9.04 -25.12 0.56
N SER A 60 7.88 -24.78 1.12
CA SER A 60 7.51 -23.40 1.46
C SER A 60 6.91 -23.35 2.87
N GLY A 61 7.15 -22.27 3.60
CA GLY A 61 6.78 -22.17 5.02
C GLY A 61 7.81 -22.85 5.93
N ASN A 62 7.44 -23.10 7.18
CA ASN A 62 8.31 -23.64 8.22
C ASN A 62 7.84 -24.98 8.79
N ALA A 63 6.69 -25.51 8.33
CA ALA A 63 6.22 -26.84 8.72
C ALA A 63 7.20 -27.92 8.25
N PHE A 64 7.72 -27.82 7.01
CA PHE A 64 8.55 -28.87 6.42
C PHE A 64 10.05 -28.56 6.47
N SER A 65 10.85 -29.49 6.97
CA SER A 65 12.31 -29.39 7.02
C SER A 65 12.95 -30.78 7.16
N ALA A 66 14.14 -30.96 6.61
CA ALA A 66 14.91 -32.21 6.75
C ALA A 66 15.16 -32.59 8.23
N LYS A 67 15.21 -31.61 9.14
CA LYS A 67 15.36 -31.85 10.59
C LYS A 67 14.17 -32.58 11.24
N TYR A 68 13.04 -32.69 10.53
CA TYR A 68 11.84 -33.37 10.99
C TYR A 68 11.68 -34.77 10.39
N VAL A 69 12.60 -35.17 9.49
CA VAL A 69 12.67 -36.54 8.98
C VAL A 69 13.31 -37.43 10.05
N SER A 70 12.59 -38.45 10.50
CA SER A 70 12.93 -39.28 11.68
C SER A 70 12.92 -40.77 11.31
N GLN A 71 13.55 -41.60 12.14
CA GLN A 71 13.48 -43.06 12.02
C GLN A 71 12.54 -43.66 13.06
N ASP A 72 11.75 -44.66 12.66
CA ASP A 72 10.95 -45.46 13.58
C ASP A 72 11.80 -46.53 14.31
N GLU A 73 11.17 -47.29 15.21
CA GLU A 73 11.84 -48.37 15.97
C GLU A 73 12.42 -49.49 15.08
N GLN A 74 12.03 -49.54 13.80
CA GLN A 74 12.52 -50.49 12.80
C GLN A 74 13.55 -49.86 11.85
N ASN A 75 14.07 -48.66 12.15
CA ASN A 75 14.99 -47.87 11.33
C ASN A 75 14.44 -47.45 9.97
N LYS A 76 13.11 -47.39 9.80
CA LYS A 76 12.50 -46.83 8.58
C LYS A 76 12.32 -45.33 8.72
N TRP A 77 12.64 -44.61 7.66
CA TRP A 77 12.49 -43.16 7.64
C TRP A 77 11.03 -42.77 7.41
N PHE A 78 10.63 -41.64 8.01
CA PHE A 78 9.34 -41.03 7.78
C PHE A 78 9.42 -39.53 8.10
N TYR A 79 8.45 -38.77 7.62
CA TYR A 79 8.30 -37.37 7.99
C TYR A 79 7.51 -37.25 9.29
N ASN A 80 8.11 -36.66 10.35
CA ASN A 80 7.49 -36.53 11.66
C ASN A 80 7.01 -35.10 11.96
N GLY A 81 5.76 -34.79 11.60
CA GLY A 81 5.15 -33.48 11.85
C GLY A 81 4.94 -33.11 13.33
N THR A 82 5.03 -34.06 14.27
CA THR A 82 4.88 -33.76 15.72
C THR A 82 5.96 -32.80 16.22
N LEU A 83 7.10 -32.73 15.52
CA LEU A 83 8.23 -31.87 15.86
C LEU A 83 8.04 -30.41 15.40
N CYS A 84 6.93 -30.11 14.72
CA CYS A 84 6.65 -28.81 14.12
C CYS A 84 5.17 -28.40 14.20
N GLU A 85 4.41 -28.87 15.20
CA GLU A 85 2.96 -28.65 15.32
C GLU A 85 2.51 -27.17 15.29
N GLN A 86 3.39 -26.22 15.60
CA GLN A 86 3.11 -24.78 15.58
C GLN A 86 3.45 -24.09 14.25
N ASN A 87 3.93 -24.85 13.27
CA ASN A 87 4.43 -24.32 12.01
C ASN A 87 3.45 -24.63 10.87
N THR A 88 3.46 -23.81 9.83
CA THR A 88 2.65 -24.03 8.63
C THR A 88 3.52 -24.07 7.38
N GLY A 89 3.06 -24.74 6.33
CA GLY A 89 3.82 -24.84 5.10
C GLY A 89 3.24 -25.80 4.06
N ARG A 90 4.01 -25.99 3.00
CA ARG A 90 3.73 -26.92 1.90
C ARG A 90 4.99 -27.70 1.55
N LEU A 91 4.79 -28.96 1.17
CA LEU A 91 5.82 -29.82 0.59
C LEU A 91 5.33 -30.29 -0.79
N VAL A 92 6.05 -29.93 -1.85
CA VAL A 92 5.63 -30.19 -3.24
C VAL A 92 6.60 -31.16 -3.90
N SER A 93 6.12 -32.27 -4.44
CA SER A 93 6.96 -33.30 -5.06
C SER A 93 7.58 -32.82 -6.37
N ASN A 94 8.47 -33.65 -6.94
CA ASN A 94 8.74 -33.60 -8.37
C ASN A 94 7.45 -33.84 -9.17
N GLU A 95 7.44 -33.37 -10.41
CA GLU A 95 6.41 -33.75 -11.37
C GLU A 95 6.59 -35.21 -11.81
N PHE A 96 5.49 -35.93 -11.96
CA PHE A 96 5.46 -37.29 -12.49
C PHE A 96 4.20 -37.54 -13.33
N THR A 97 4.26 -38.53 -14.22
CA THR A 97 3.11 -38.95 -15.04
C THR A 97 2.36 -40.10 -14.35
N VAL A 98 1.06 -39.93 -14.10
CA VAL A 98 0.22 -41.01 -13.52
C VAL A 98 0.20 -42.20 -14.47
N SER A 99 0.67 -43.35 -14.00
CA SER A 99 0.85 -44.56 -14.81
C SER A 99 0.54 -45.84 -14.01
N GLY A 100 0.84 -47.02 -14.57
CA GLY A 100 0.55 -48.29 -13.92
C GLY A 100 -0.95 -48.57 -13.77
N SER A 101 -1.36 -48.97 -12.57
CA SER A 101 -2.75 -49.27 -12.20
C SER A 101 -3.61 -48.03 -11.95
N GLY A 102 -2.99 -46.84 -11.82
CA GLY A 102 -3.67 -45.60 -11.44
C GLY A 102 -4.08 -45.52 -9.97
N PHE A 103 -3.47 -46.34 -9.10
CA PHE A 103 -3.61 -46.22 -7.65
C PHE A 103 -2.36 -45.58 -7.02
N LEU A 104 -2.58 -44.55 -6.21
CA LEU A 104 -1.57 -43.91 -5.36
C LEU A 104 -1.67 -44.51 -3.96
N THR A 105 -0.55 -44.91 -3.35
CA THR A 105 -0.49 -45.32 -1.93
C THR A 105 0.31 -44.33 -1.13
N PHE A 106 -0.03 -44.18 0.15
CA PHE A 106 0.67 -43.34 1.12
C PHE A 106 0.28 -43.76 2.54
N ARG A 107 1.11 -43.40 3.51
CA ARG A 107 0.81 -43.52 4.94
C ARG A 107 0.60 -42.13 5.54
N LEU A 108 -0.48 -41.96 6.30
CA LEU A 108 -0.79 -40.71 7.00
C LEU A 108 -1.04 -40.96 8.49
N GLY A 109 -0.37 -40.17 9.32
CA GLY A 109 -0.70 -39.94 10.73
C GLY A 109 -0.99 -38.45 10.97
N GLY A 110 -1.60 -38.13 12.10
CA GLY A 110 -2.13 -36.79 12.40
C GLY A 110 -3.26 -36.44 11.42
N CYS A 111 -3.22 -35.22 10.87
CA CYS A 111 -4.09 -34.76 9.79
C CYS A 111 -5.59 -34.67 10.18
N LYS A 112 -5.88 -34.29 11.45
CA LYS A 112 -7.24 -34.33 12.02
C LYS A 112 -8.25 -33.42 11.31
N ASN A 113 -7.83 -32.23 10.87
CA ASN A 113 -8.68 -31.30 10.15
C ASN A 113 -8.32 -31.29 8.65
N SER A 114 -9.13 -31.95 7.83
CA SER A 114 -8.89 -32.11 6.39
C SER A 114 -8.96 -30.80 5.58
N ALA A 115 -9.42 -29.71 6.18
CA ALA A 115 -9.35 -28.38 5.57
C ALA A 115 -7.97 -27.72 5.74
N LEU A 116 -7.21 -28.08 6.78
CA LEU A 116 -5.93 -27.45 7.12
C LEU A 116 -4.73 -28.37 6.92
N THR A 117 -4.92 -29.67 7.08
CA THR A 117 -3.88 -30.68 6.91
C THR A 117 -4.35 -31.71 5.90
N TYR A 118 -3.63 -31.90 4.79
CA TYR A 118 -4.04 -32.82 3.72
C TYR A 118 -2.92 -33.08 2.70
N LEU A 119 -3.13 -34.08 1.85
CA LEU A 119 -2.34 -34.38 0.67
C LEU A 119 -3.18 -34.16 -0.59
N SER A 120 -2.72 -33.33 -1.52
CA SER A 120 -3.40 -33.06 -2.79
C SER A 120 -2.61 -33.57 -3.97
N VAL A 121 -3.32 -34.02 -5.01
CA VAL A 121 -2.76 -34.30 -6.34
C VAL A 121 -3.19 -33.15 -7.26
N VAL A 122 -2.21 -32.40 -7.76
CA VAL A 122 -2.43 -31.22 -8.61
C VAL A 122 -1.84 -31.44 -10.00
N ASP A 123 -2.45 -30.86 -11.02
CA ASP A 123 -1.89 -30.89 -12.37
C ASP A 123 -0.80 -29.82 -12.60
N GLN A 124 -0.32 -29.70 -13.83
CA GLN A 124 0.69 -28.72 -14.24
C GLN A 124 0.23 -27.25 -14.11
N ASN A 125 -1.08 -27.00 -14.01
CA ASN A 125 -1.68 -25.67 -13.85
C ASN A 125 -2.16 -25.42 -12.40
N ASP A 126 -1.71 -26.24 -11.45
CA ASP A 126 -2.13 -26.24 -10.04
C ASP A 126 -3.62 -26.52 -9.82
N ILE A 127 -4.32 -27.13 -10.78
CA ILE A 127 -5.70 -27.57 -10.58
C ILE A 127 -5.68 -28.80 -9.66
N GLU A 128 -6.43 -28.72 -8.56
CA GLU A 128 -6.57 -29.79 -7.60
C GLU A 128 -7.48 -30.90 -8.15
N LEU A 129 -6.87 -32.03 -8.50
CA LEU A 129 -7.56 -33.18 -9.05
C LEU A 129 -8.16 -34.05 -7.95
N TYR A 130 -7.42 -34.22 -6.86
CA TYR A 130 -7.78 -35.04 -5.70
C TYR A 130 -7.23 -34.44 -4.41
N ARG A 131 -7.92 -34.63 -3.30
CA ARG A 131 -7.42 -34.35 -1.95
C ARG A 131 -7.71 -35.51 -1.02
N PHE A 132 -6.73 -35.88 -0.21
CA PHE A 132 -6.84 -36.94 0.77
C PHE A 132 -6.42 -36.44 2.15
N ALA A 133 -7.09 -36.97 3.18
CA ALA A 133 -6.79 -36.69 4.58
C ALA A 133 -6.92 -37.99 5.40
N ASN A 134 -6.43 -37.96 6.64
CA ASN A 134 -6.50 -39.13 7.52
C ASN A 134 -7.93 -39.35 8.04
N SER A 135 -8.70 -40.18 7.32
CA SER A 135 -10.10 -40.49 7.63
C SER A 135 -10.27 -41.50 8.77
N TYR A 136 -9.19 -42.19 9.17
CA TYR A 136 -9.17 -43.23 10.20
C TYR A 136 -8.20 -42.88 11.33
N ILE A 137 -8.17 -41.61 11.74
CA ILE A 137 -7.34 -41.16 12.86
C ILE A 137 -7.71 -41.90 14.14
N ASN A 138 -6.71 -42.37 14.87
CA ASN A 138 -6.89 -42.94 16.20
C ASN A 138 -6.81 -41.81 17.23
N ASP A 139 -7.94 -41.41 17.82
CA ASP A 139 -7.95 -40.32 18.81
C ASP A 139 -7.07 -40.60 20.05
N ALA A 140 -6.83 -41.87 20.38
CA ALA A 140 -5.96 -42.25 21.50
C ALA A 140 -4.47 -42.21 21.14
N ASP A 141 -4.14 -42.37 19.86
CA ASP A 141 -2.78 -42.25 19.32
C ASP A 141 -2.83 -41.63 17.92
N PRO A 142 -2.95 -40.30 17.83
CA PRO A 142 -3.10 -39.64 16.54
C PRO A 142 -1.85 -39.72 15.66
N GLN A 143 -0.71 -40.15 16.22
CA GLN A 143 0.53 -40.33 15.49
C GLN A 143 0.55 -41.65 14.69
N ALA A 144 -0.34 -42.58 15.03
CA ALA A 144 -0.46 -43.85 14.34
C ALA A 144 -0.72 -43.64 12.83
N MET A 145 0.24 -44.07 12.02
CA MET A 145 0.14 -43.96 10.57
C MET A 145 -0.78 -45.05 9.99
N VAL A 146 -1.75 -44.62 9.21
CA VAL A 146 -2.68 -45.48 8.46
C VAL A 146 -2.21 -45.59 7.01
N GLN A 147 -2.16 -46.81 6.47
CA GLN A 147 -1.84 -47.06 5.07
C GLN A 147 -3.09 -46.91 4.19
N TYR A 148 -2.97 -46.06 3.18
CA TYR A 148 -4.04 -45.75 2.24
C TYR A 148 -3.72 -46.22 0.82
N LYS A 149 -4.78 -46.50 0.06
CA LYS A 149 -4.80 -46.55 -1.40
C LYS A 149 -5.86 -45.58 -1.94
N ALA A 150 -5.46 -44.73 -2.88
CA ALA A 150 -6.27 -43.73 -3.53
C ALA A 150 -6.46 -44.07 -5.02
N ASP A 151 -7.71 -44.09 -5.48
CA ASP A 151 -8.03 -44.29 -6.89
C ASP A 151 -7.92 -42.97 -7.66
N ILE A 152 -6.84 -42.83 -8.42
CA ILE A 152 -6.57 -41.66 -9.26
C ILE A 152 -6.59 -41.99 -10.76
N ARG A 153 -7.31 -43.06 -11.15
CA ARG A 153 -7.32 -43.56 -12.54
C ARG A 153 -7.80 -42.54 -13.57
N ASN A 154 -8.65 -41.58 -13.18
CA ASN A 154 -9.09 -40.50 -14.09
C ASN A 154 -7.97 -39.50 -14.43
N ALA A 155 -6.80 -39.61 -13.78
CA ALA A 155 -5.61 -38.84 -14.09
C ALA A 155 -4.55 -39.64 -14.87
N LEU A 156 -4.81 -40.89 -15.29
CA LEU A 156 -3.87 -41.69 -16.09
C LEU A 156 -3.35 -40.92 -17.32
N GLY A 157 -2.03 -40.93 -17.50
CA GLY A 157 -1.33 -40.22 -18.56
C GLY A 157 -1.16 -38.71 -18.35
N LYS A 158 -1.72 -38.13 -17.27
CA LYS A 158 -1.51 -36.72 -16.92
C LYS A 158 -0.24 -36.55 -16.10
N LYS A 159 0.42 -35.41 -16.30
CA LYS A 159 1.50 -34.92 -15.44
C LYS A 159 0.92 -34.25 -14.21
N VAL A 160 1.37 -34.68 -13.04
CA VAL A 160 0.87 -34.22 -11.74
C VAL A 160 2.01 -34.03 -10.75
N ARG A 161 1.71 -33.33 -9.65
CA ARG A 161 2.54 -33.22 -8.45
C ARG A 161 1.70 -33.56 -7.23
N ILE A 162 2.37 -34.03 -6.18
CA ILE A 162 1.79 -34.14 -4.85
C ILE A 162 2.13 -32.87 -4.09
N VAL A 163 1.12 -32.26 -3.47
CA VAL A 163 1.25 -31.12 -2.56
C VAL A 163 0.75 -31.54 -1.20
N VAL A 164 1.65 -31.64 -0.23
CA VAL A 164 1.32 -31.89 1.17
C VAL A 164 1.15 -30.54 1.85
N VAL A 165 0.04 -30.38 2.56
CA VAL A 165 -0.39 -29.14 3.19
C VAL A 165 -0.47 -29.31 4.70
N ASP A 166 0.17 -28.39 5.41
CA ASP A 166 0.04 -28.22 6.85
C ASP A 166 -0.21 -26.74 7.16
N ASP A 167 -1.48 -26.36 7.33
CA ASP A 167 -1.94 -25.00 7.69
C ASP A 167 -2.44 -24.91 9.13
N SER A 168 -2.26 -25.98 9.92
CA SER A 168 -2.71 -26.00 11.29
C SER A 168 -1.56 -25.68 12.24
N VAL A 169 -1.87 -24.99 13.34
CA VAL A 169 -0.89 -24.59 14.37
C VAL A 169 -1.21 -25.18 15.74
N GLU A 170 -2.32 -25.91 15.85
CA GLU A 170 -2.80 -26.52 17.09
C GLU A 170 -3.53 -27.84 16.79
N ASN A 171 -3.99 -28.53 17.85
CA ASN A 171 -5.01 -29.58 17.85
C ASN A 171 -4.67 -30.85 17.02
N VAL A 172 -3.43 -31.34 17.10
CA VAL A 172 -3.00 -32.48 16.27
C VAL A 172 -3.09 -32.16 14.77
N GLY A 173 -3.05 -30.87 14.44
CA GLY A 173 -2.95 -30.41 13.09
C GLY A 173 -1.50 -30.36 12.67
N TYR A 174 -0.92 -31.55 12.56
CA TYR A 174 0.35 -31.80 11.90
C TYR A 174 0.17 -32.99 10.97
N ILE A 175 1.10 -33.19 10.05
CA ILE A 175 1.12 -34.37 9.18
C ILE A 175 2.31 -35.28 9.48
N ILE A 176 2.03 -36.56 9.70
CA ILE A 176 3.04 -37.63 9.66
C ILE A 176 2.84 -38.37 8.34
N LEU A 177 3.93 -38.57 7.60
CA LEU A 177 3.86 -39.00 6.20
C LEU A 177 4.97 -39.98 5.87
N ASP A 178 4.64 -41.04 5.13
CA ASP A 178 5.55 -42.08 4.68
C ASP A 178 4.97 -42.81 3.45
N ASP A 179 5.78 -43.65 2.79
CA ASP A 179 5.40 -44.63 1.77
C ASP A 179 4.54 -44.10 0.61
N ILE A 180 4.88 -42.92 0.10
CA ILE A 180 4.18 -42.33 -1.05
C ILE A 180 4.66 -43.01 -2.33
N VAL A 181 3.78 -43.81 -2.95
CA VAL A 181 4.07 -44.54 -4.18
C VAL A 181 2.97 -44.28 -5.20
N ALA A 182 3.32 -43.61 -6.30
CA ALA A 182 2.41 -43.26 -7.38
C ALA A 182 2.41 -44.27 -8.53
N CYS A 183 3.49 -45.04 -8.71
CA CYS A 183 3.62 -46.03 -9.80
C CYS A 183 3.35 -47.47 -9.34
N ASN A 184 2.13 -47.76 -8.87
CA ASN A 184 1.73 -49.14 -8.57
C ASN A 184 1.41 -49.91 -9.86
N VAL A 185 2.20 -50.94 -10.21
CA VAL A 185 2.01 -51.74 -11.44
C VAL A 185 0.66 -52.46 -11.48
N THR A 186 0.22 -52.96 -10.32
CA THR A 186 -1.10 -53.59 -10.11
C THR A 186 -1.84 -52.85 -9.00
N GLU A 187 -3.17 -53.00 -8.92
CA GLU A 187 -3.93 -52.45 -7.80
C GLU A 187 -3.38 -52.99 -6.46
N PRO A 188 -3.10 -52.13 -5.48
CA PRO A 188 -2.77 -52.55 -4.13
C PRO A 188 -3.95 -53.30 -3.48
N VAL A 189 -3.70 -54.54 -3.08
CA VAL A 189 -4.69 -55.45 -2.48
C VAL A 189 -4.21 -55.96 -1.12
N GLY A 190 -5.12 -56.02 -0.15
CA GLY A 190 -4.85 -56.47 1.22
C GLY A 190 -5.63 -55.66 2.26
N GLU A 191 -5.88 -56.25 3.43
CA GLU A 191 -6.63 -55.61 4.53
C GLU A 191 -5.90 -54.39 5.11
N GLN A 192 -4.59 -54.29 4.91
CA GLN A 192 -3.78 -53.14 5.34
C GLN A 192 -4.03 -51.87 4.52
N TYR A 193 -4.56 -51.96 3.29
CA TYR A 193 -4.78 -50.80 2.42
C TYR A 193 -6.21 -50.27 2.55
N LEU A 194 -6.39 -49.21 3.32
CA LEU A 194 -7.68 -48.52 3.44
C LEU A 194 -7.92 -47.63 2.22
N SER A 195 -9.18 -47.53 1.78
CA SER A 195 -9.52 -46.67 0.64
C SER A 195 -9.54 -45.21 1.07
N ALA A 196 -8.68 -44.40 0.45
CA ALA A 196 -8.69 -42.96 0.65
C ALA A 196 -9.89 -42.33 -0.05
N GLN A 197 -10.64 -41.50 0.67
CA GLN A 197 -11.75 -40.73 0.11
C GLN A 197 -11.23 -39.42 -0.44
N ASP A 198 -11.69 -39.04 -1.64
CA ASP A 198 -11.44 -37.70 -2.18
C ASP A 198 -12.30 -36.68 -1.42
N VAL A 199 -11.64 -35.83 -0.62
CA VAL A 199 -12.28 -34.81 0.23
C VAL A 199 -12.08 -33.40 -0.31
N LYS A 200 -11.73 -33.25 -1.59
CA LYS A 200 -11.54 -31.92 -2.18
C LYS A 200 -12.85 -31.13 -2.20
N PRO A 201 -12.79 -29.79 -2.09
CA PRO A 201 -13.98 -28.96 -2.22
C PRO A 201 -14.66 -29.16 -3.59
N ILE A 202 -15.98 -29.35 -3.58
CA ILE A 202 -16.81 -29.45 -4.79
C ILE A 202 -17.80 -28.29 -4.78
N PHE A 203 -17.85 -27.56 -5.89
CA PHE A 203 -18.74 -26.42 -6.06
C PHE A 203 -19.65 -26.62 -7.27
N GLU A 204 -20.76 -25.88 -7.32
CA GLU A 204 -21.67 -25.90 -8.46
C GLU A 204 -20.98 -25.41 -9.75
N LYS A 205 -21.42 -25.94 -10.90
CA LYS A 205 -20.88 -25.53 -12.21
C LYS A 205 -21.25 -24.09 -12.58
N SER A 206 -22.41 -23.62 -12.15
CA SER A 206 -22.88 -22.25 -12.37
C SER A 206 -22.73 -21.47 -11.08
N VAL A 207 -21.77 -20.56 -11.04
CA VAL A 207 -21.43 -19.80 -9.83
C VAL A 207 -22.02 -18.39 -9.93
N SER A 208 -22.89 -18.02 -8.98
CA SER A 208 -23.46 -16.67 -8.83
C SER A 208 -22.38 -15.68 -8.39
N SER A 209 -22.59 -14.37 -8.56
CA SER A 209 -21.71 -13.35 -7.96
C SER A 209 -21.95 -13.14 -6.47
N GLU A 210 -23.07 -13.65 -5.95
CA GLU A 210 -23.38 -13.67 -4.53
C GLU A 210 -23.14 -15.06 -3.94
N ILE A 211 -22.65 -15.13 -2.70
CA ILE A 211 -22.70 -16.39 -1.94
C ILE A 211 -24.13 -16.69 -1.50
N PHE A 212 -24.50 -17.96 -1.53
CA PHE A 212 -25.76 -18.43 -0.96
C PHE A 212 -25.76 -18.27 0.57
N ASN A 213 -26.83 -17.69 1.12
CA ASN A 213 -27.06 -17.55 2.57
C ASN A 213 -25.92 -16.81 3.31
N GLY A 214 -25.39 -15.73 2.71
CA GLY A 214 -24.37 -14.87 3.30
C GLY A 214 -24.85 -13.99 4.47
N ASP A 215 -26.17 -13.92 4.67
CA ASP A 215 -26.85 -13.21 5.77
C ASP A 215 -27.28 -14.16 6.90
N PHE A 216 -27.01 -15.46 6.77
CA PHE A 216 -27.41 -16.53 7.70
C PHE A 216 -28.94 -16.60 7.98
N SER A 217 -29.78 -16.02 7.13
CA SER A 217 -31.25 -16.06 7.30
C SER A 217 -31.82 -17.48 7.16
N GLY A 218 -31.15 -18.33 6.37
CA GLY A 218 -31.41 -19.77 6.23
C GLY A 218 -30.62 -20.65 7.22
N GLY A 219 -30.09 -20.09 8.31
CA GLY A 219 -29.22 -20.82 9.21
C GLY A 219 -27.88 -21.16 8.55
N LEU A 220 -27.56 -22.46 8.43
CA LEU A 220 -26.31 -22.94 7.82
C LEU A 220 -26.51 -23.59 6.43
N ASP A 221 -27.68 -23.42 5.81
CA ASP A 221 -27.93 -23.94 4.46
C ASP A 221 -26.88 -23.37 3.48
N GLY A 222 -26.30 -24.25 2.65
CA GLY A 222 -25.24 -23.94 1.69
C GLY A 222 -23.84 -23.70 2.27
N TRP A 223 -23.67 -23.80 3.59
CA TRP A 223 -22.38 -23.79 4.26
C TRP A 223 -21.86 -25.22 4.49
N THR A 224 -20.56 -25.42 4.35
CA THR A 224 -19.90 -26.71 4.66
C THR A 224 -19.09 -26.59 5.94
N ILE A 225 -19.32 -27.48 6.90
CA ILE A 225 -18.56 -27.55 8.15
C ILE A 225 -17.54 -28.68 8.04
N ILE A 226 -16.30 -28.40 8.42
CA ILE A 226 -15.17 -29.34 8.36
C ILE A 226 -14.43 -29.31 9.68
N GLY A 227 -14.08 -30.47 10.22
CA GLY A 227 -13.45 -30.58 11.54
C GLY A 227 -14.42 -31.16 12.56
N GLU A 228 -14.37 -30.65 13.79
CA GLU A 228 -15.15 -31.19 14.90
C GLU A 228 -16.64 -30.80 14.80
N GLU A 229 -17.54 -31.72 15.16
CA GLU A 229 -18.99 -31.62 14.98
C GLU A 229 -19.61 -30.34 15.59
N ASN A 230 -19.02 -29.82 16.67
CA ASN A 230 -19.54 -28.66 17.39
C ASN A 230 -18.87 -27.32 17.01
N SER A 231 -17.93 -27.31 16.06
CA SER A 231 -17.18 -26.10 15.68
C SER A 231 -18.08 -24.99 15.13
N PHE A 232 -19.08 -25.37 14.33
CA PHE A 232 -20.11 -24.50 13.80
C PHE A 232 -21.45 -25.27 13.75
N LYS A 233 -22.53 -24.69 14.28
CA LYS A 233 -23.86 -25.33 14.24
C LYS A 233 -24.98 -24.30 14.19
N ILE A 234 -26.19 -24.72 13.83
CA ILE A 234 -27.32 -23.81 13.63
C ILE A 234 -27.66 -22.97 14.87
N SER A 235 -27.42 -23.48 16.09
CA SER A 235 -27.64 -22.72 17.33
C SER A 235 -26.63 -21.58 17.56
N HIS A 236 -25.56 -21.51 16.75
CA HIS A 236 -24.65 -20.37 16.71
C HIS A 236 -25.22 -19.19 15.92
N VAL A 237 -26.27 -19.40 15.14
CA VAL A 237 -26.91 -18.36 14.33
C VAL A 237 -28.01 -17.68 15.14
N ASN A 238 -27.93 -16.36 15.30
CA ASN A 238 -28.95 -15.55 15.94
C ASN A 238 -29.06 -14.19 15.26
N GLY A 239 -30.24 -13.86 14.71
CA GLY A 239 -30.52 -12.56 14.10
C GLY A 239 -29.64 -12.22 12.89
N GLY A 240 -29.30 -13.22 12.05
CA GLY A 240 -28.44 -13.03 10.87
C GLY A 240 -26.94 -13.01 11.18
N ARG A 241 -26.56 -13.31 12.43
CA ARG A 241 -25.17 -13.39 12.88
C ARG A 241 -24.82 -14.79 13.33
N LEU A 242 -23.71 -15.32 12.84
CA LEU A 242 -23.08 -16.52 13.37
C LEU A 242 -22.06 -16.15 14.46
N CYS A 243 -22.09 -16.84 15.59
CA CYS A 243 -21.10 -16.72 16.65
C CYS A 243 -20.88 -18.07 17.35
N ASN A 244 -19.70 -18.66 17.20
CA ASN A 244 -19.40 -19.99 17.75
C ASN A 244 -18.87 -19.96 19.19
N ARG A 245 -18.92 -18.81 19.88
CA ARG A 245 -18.43 -18.63 21.26
C ARG A 245 -18.95 -19.66 22.27
N ALA A 246 -20.17 -20.15 22.09
CA ALA A 246 -20.76 -21.14 22.99
C ALA A 246 -20.02 -22.49 22.99
N ASP A 247 -19.23 -22.77 21.94
CA ASP A 247 -18.49 -24.01 21.73
C ASP A 247 -17.02 -23.73 21.37
N GLU A 248 -16.39 -22.74 22.02
CA GLU A 248 -14.99 -22.29 21.79
C GLU A 248 -13.89 -23.37 21.99
N ASN A 249 -14.29 -24.58 22.33
CA ASN A 249 -13.40 -25.73 22.50
C ASN A 249 -13.41 -26.67 21.30
N ALA A 250 -14.30 -26.43 20.32
CA ALA A 250 -14.38 -27.19 19.10
C ALA A 250 -13.68 -26.44 17.96
N VAL A 251 -12.84 -27.13 17.21
CA VAL A 251 -12.10 -26.54 16.08
C VAL A 251 -12.64 -27.02 14.74
N GLY A 252 -12.67 -26.13 13.76
CA GLY A 252 -13.18 -26.43 12.45
C GLY A 252 -13.10 -25.27 11.48
N VAL A 253 -13.60 -25.51 10.27
CA VAL A 253 -13.69 -24.55 9.19
C VAL A 253 -15.13 -24.47 8.71
N LEU A 254 -15.66 -23.25 8.65
CA LEU A 254 -16.92 -22.94 8.01
C LEU A 254 -16.65 -22.40 6.60
N ARG A 255 -17.02 -23.18 5.58
CA ARG A 255 -16.78 -22.85 4.17
C ARG A 255 -18.06 -22.39 3.48
N SER A 256 -17.98 -21.28 2.76
CA SER A 256 -19.10 -20.75 1.96
C SER A 256 -19.32 -21.54 0.67
N SER A 257 -20.47 -21.31 0.04
CA SER A 257 -20.61 -21.55 -1.40
C SER A 257 -19.62 -20.68 -2.21
N ALA A 258 -19.34 -21.08 -3.45
CA ALA A 258 -18.51 -20.29 -4.34
C ALA A 258 -19.26 -19.05 -4.83
N PHE A 259 -18.53 -17.97 -5.12
CA PHE A 259 -19.02 -16.78 -5.79
C PHE A 259 -18.07 -16.36 -6.92
N LYS A 260 -18.62 -15.74 -7.96
CA LYS A 260 -17.87 -15.22 -9.11
C LYS A 260 -17.59 -13.74 -8.90
N VAL A 261 -16.30 -13.37 -8.88
CA VAL A 261 -15.87 -11.98 -8.68
C VAL A 261 -16.36 -11.13 -9.85
N GLY A 262 -17.31 -10.24 -9.57
CA GLY A 262 -17.96 -9.34 -10.53
C GLY A 262 -18.09 -7.92 -9.99
N GLY A 263 -18.86 -7.09 -10.69
CA GLY A 263 -19.10 -5.68 -10.31
C GLY A 263 -17.80 -4.90 -10.13
N GLN A 264 -17.70 -4.16 -9.03
CA GLN A 264 -16.51 -3.39 -8.64
C GLN A 264 -15.36 -4.25 -8.09
N LYS A 265 -15.51 -5.58 -8.03
CA LYS A 265 -14.49 -6.53 -7.54
C LYS A 265 -14.11 -6.26 -6.09
N ILE A 266 -15.11 -5.94 -5.26
CA ILE A 266 -15.00 -5.75 -3.82
C ILE A 266 -15.91 -6.77 -3.15
N ALA A 267 -15.45 -7.33 -2.04
CA ALA A 267 -16.32 -8.01 -1.09
C ALA A 267 -16.29 -7.28 0.25
N SER A 268 -17.32 -7.47 1.07
CA SER A 268 -17.34 -7.01 2.45
C SER A 268 -17.85 -8.09 3.38
N VAL A 269 -17.39 -8.05 4.62
CA VAL A 269 -17.80 -8.98 5.66
C VAL A 269 -17.72 -8.28 7.01
N ARG A 270 -18.70 -8.50 7.88
CA ARG A 270 -18.62 -8.05 9.27
C ARG A 270 -17.97 -9.14 10.11
N LEU A 271 -16.81 -8.83 10.72
CA LEU A 271 -16.03 -9.78 11.52
C LEU A 271 -15.91 -9.30 12.97
N GLY A 272 -16.02 -10.23 13.90
CA GLY A 272 -15.73 -10.06 15.33
C GLY A 272 -15.06 -11.32 15.90
N GLY A 273 -14.51 -11.23 17.11
CA GLY A 273 -13.69 -12.31 17.66
C GLY A 273 -12.31 -12.36 16.99
N MET A 274 -11.80 -13.56 16.72
CA MET A 274 -10.54 -13.82 16.00
C MET A 274 -9.27 -13.26 16.69
N GLN A 275 -9.11 -13.52 17.99
CA GLN A 275 -7.98 -13.00 18.77
C GLN A 275 -6.60 -13.44 18.23
N TYR A 276 -6.47 -14.64 17.65
CA TYR A 276 -5.20 -15.19 17.22
C TYR A 276 -5.14 -15.26 15.70
N LYS A 277 -4.52 -14.26 15.07
CA LYS A 277 -4.40 -14.17 13.60
C LYS A 277 -3.87 -15.44 12.90
N GLN A 278 -3.14 -16.30 13.61
CA GLN A 278 -2.59 -17.57 13.10
C GLN A 278 -3.58 -18.73 13.19
N SER A 279 -4.48 -18.72 14.18
CA SER A 279 -5.41 -19.83 14.47
C SER A 279 -6.85 -19.50 14.08
N THR A 280 -7.22 -18.22 14.05
CA THR A 280 -8.60 -17.76 13.88
C THR A 280 -8.64 -16.64 12.84
N TYR A 281 -9.14 -16.94 11.64
CA TYR A 281 -9.05 -16.03 10.50
C TYR A 281 -10.11 -16.31 9.43
N LEU A 282 -10.29 -15.32 8.55
CA LEU A 282 -10.97 -15.47 7.26
C LEU A 282 -9.92 -15.74 6.18
N SER A 283 -10.14 -16.79 5.39
CA SER A 283 -9.39 -17.12 4.19
C SER A 283 -10.28 -16.99 2.96
N VAL A 284 -9.72 -16.47 1.86
CA VAL A 284 -10.34 -16.43 0.54
C VAL A 284 -9.53 -17.31 -0.38
N ARG A 285 -10.18 -18.25 -1.06
CA ARG A 285 -9.52 -19.27 -1.89
C ARG A 285 -10.10 -19.35 -3.28
N CYS A 286 -9.26 -19.69 -4.25
CA CYS A 286 -9.67 -19.95 -5.63
C CYS A 286 -10.38 -21.30 -5.76
N VAL A 287 -11.55 -21.31 -6.43
CA VAL A 287 -12.21 -22.54 -6.84
C VAL A 287 -11.32 -23.31 -7.82
N GLY A 288 -11.21 -24.63 -7.62
CA GLY A 288 -10.47 -25.53 -8.51
C GLY A 288 -8.98 -25.70 -8.18
N THR A 289 -8.27 -24.64 -7.75
CA THR A 289 -6.86 -24.72 -7.32
C THR A 289 -6.70 -24.77 -5.80
N ASN A 290 -7.73 -24.31 -5.04
CA ASN A 290 -7.71 -24.18 -3.58
C ASN A 290 -6.58 -23.27 -3.05
N LYS A 291 -5.90 -22.54 -3.93
CA LYS A 291 -4.89 -21.56 -3.56
C LYS A 291 -5.54 -20.46 -2.73
N GLU A 292 -5.00 -20.22 -1.54
CA GLU A 292 -5.36 -19.07 -0.73
C GLU A 292 -4.82 -17.80 -1.38
N VAL A 293 -5.71 -16.85 -1.62
CA VAL A 293 -5.43 -15.58 -2.30
C VAL A 293 -5.49 -14.39 -1.37
N PHE A 294 -6.19 -14.53 -0.23
CA PHE A 294 -6.31 -13.50 0.77
C PHE A 294 -6.58 -14.12 2.14
N ARG A 295 -6.01 -13.54 3.19
CA ARG A 295 -6.24 -13.96 4.58
C ARG A 295 -6.34 -12.73 5.46
N THR A 296 -7.34 -12.65 6.33
CA THR A 296 -7.47 -11.54 7.27
C THR A 296 -8.09 -11.99 8.59
N TYR A 297 -8.11 -11.11 9.58
CA TYR A 297 -8.70 -11.36 10.90
C TYR A 297 -9.31 -10.07 11.44
N SER A 298 -10.13 -10.19 12.48
CA SER A 298 -10.65 -9.02 13.19
C SER A 298 -9.60 -8.46 14.16
N ASN A 299 -8.92 -7.38 13.76
CA ASN A 299 -7.92 -6.69 14.59
C ASN A 299 -8.53 -5.77 15.67
N ARG A 300 -9.86 -5.61 15.69
CA ARG A 300 -10.60 -4.76 16.66
C ARG A 300 -11.16 -5.52 17.86
N TRP A 301 -10.76 -6.77 18.06
CA TRP A 301 -11.15 -7.53 19.24
C TRP A 301 -10.72 -6.79 20.53
N LYS A 302 -11.67 -6.60 21.45
CA LYS A 302 -11.44 -6.09 22.81
C LYS A 302 -12.18 -6.97 23.80
N LEU A 303 -11.56 -7.26 24.95
CA LEU A 303 -12.13 -8.11 26.01
C LEU A 303 -13.52 -7.64 26.49
N SER A 304 -13.82 -6.34 26.42
CA SER A 304 -15.07 -5.76 26.90
C SER A 304 -16.30 -6.05 26.03
N ASP A 305 -16.14 -6.44 24.75
CA ASP A 305 -17.24 -6.75 23.82
C ASP A 305 -16.77 -7.59 22.61
N GLY A 306 -15.97 -8.64 22.85
CA GLY A 306 -15.22 -9.38 21.81
C GLY A 306 -16.05 -10.16 20.78
N ILE A 307 -17.38 -10.04 20.78
CA ILE A 307 -18.28 -10.58 19.74
C ILE A 307 -18.82 -9.50 18.80
N ARG A 308 -18.57 -8.21 19.10
CA ARG A 308 -19.00 -7.12 18.25
C ARG A 308 -18.26 -7.19 16.93
N THR A 309 -19.02 -7.09 15.86
CA THR A 309 -18.53 -7.18 14.49
C THR A 309 -18.23 -5.78 13.94
N HIS A 310 -17.19 -5.70 13.11
CA HIS A 310 -16.81 -4.52 12.35
C HIS A 310 -16.81 -4.87 10.86
N LEU A 311 -17.19 -3.92 10.00
CA LEU A 311 -17.22 -4.14 8.57
C LEU A 311 -15.81 -4.03 8.00
N TYR A 312 -15.39 -5.04 7.25
CA TYR A 312 -14.13 -5.06 6.52
C TYR A 312 -14.41 -5.21 5.04
N TYR A 313 -13.73 -4.41 4.22
CA TYR A 313 -13.78 -4.51 2.76
C TYR A 313 -12.54 -5.21 2.21
N ILE A 314 -12.70 -6.09 1.23
CA ILE A 314 -11.64 -6.89 0.63
C ILE A 314 -11.52 -6.50 -0.85
N ASP A 315 -10.31 -6.14 -1.28
CA ASP A 315 -10.01 -5.94 -2.70
C ASP A 315 -9.84 -7.28 -3.42
N LEU A 316 -10.68 -7.53 -4.42
CA LEU A 316 -10.65 -8.72 -5.26
C LEU A 316 -10.32 -8.37 -6.72
N SER A 317 -9.78 -7.19 -6.99
CA SER A 317 -9.53 -6.66 -8.34
C SER A 317 -8.70 -7.60 -9.22
N GLN A 318 -7.71 -8.29 -8.65
CA GLN A 318 -6.86 -9.25 -9.34
C GLN A 318 -7.57 -10.55 -9.76
N TYR A 319 -8.77 -10.80 -9.20
CA TYR A 319 -9.52 -12.04 -9.38
C TYR A 319 -10.80 -11.86 -10.21
N GLY A 320 -10.95 -10.72 -10.90
CA GLY A 320 -12.13 -10.44 -11.74
C GLY A 320 -12.45 -11.60 -12.70
N GLY A 321 -13.70 -12.06 -12.66
CA GLY A 321 -14.20 -13.17 -13.47
C GLY A 321 -13.85 -14.58 -12.95
N GLN A 322 -12.95 -14.69 -11.98
CA GLN A 322 -12.65 -15.96 -11.31
C GLN A 322 -13.72 -16.29 -10.26
N SER A 323 -13.81 -17.56 -9.89
CA SER A 323 -14.66 -18.02 -8.79
C SER A 323 -13.83 -18.22 -7.53
N LEU A 324 -14.28 -17.63 -6.42
CA LEU A 324 -13.66 -17.69 -5.11
C LEU A 324 -14.66 -18.27 -4.09
N TYR A 325 -14.18 -18.61 -2.90
CA TYR A 325 -15.00 -18.93 -1.74
C TYR A 325 -14.31 -18.50 -0.46
N PHE A 326 -15.09 -18.36 0.60
CA PHE A 326 -14.61 -18.02 1.94
C PHE A 326 -14.47 -19.26 2.82
N GLU A 327 -13.46 -19.24 3.68
CA GLU A 327 -13.30 -20.16 4.79
C GLU A 327 -13.07 -19.36 6.08
N PHE A 328 -13.96 -19.51 7.05
CA PHE A 328 -13.75 -19.03 8.41
C PHE A 328 -13.11 -20.16 9.20
N VAL A 329 -11.83 -19.99 9.53
CA VAL A 329 -11.02 -21.01 10.18
C VAL A 329 -10.98 -20.71 11.67
N ASP A 330 -11.54 -21.61 12.48
CA ASP A 330 -11.35 -21.63 13.94
C ASP A 330 -10.49 -22.84 14.31
N ASN A 331 -9.21 -22.58 14.55
CA ASN A 331 -8.22 -23.57 14.94
C ASN A 331 -7.69 -23.33 16.36
N ALA A 332 -8.41 -22.58 17.19
CA ALA A 332 -8.00 -22.27 18.57
C ALA A 332 -8.88 -23.03 19.58
N ARG A 333 -8.26 -23.63 20.60
CA ARG A 333 -9.01 -24.36 21.66
C ARG A 333 -8.85 -23.69 23.03
N ASN A 334 -9.96 -23.49 23.76
CA ASN A 334 -10.01 -22.86 25.10
C ASN A 334 -9.44 -21.43 25.19
N ASN A 335 -9.26 -20.74 24.07
CA ASN A 335 -8.41 -19.56 24.01
C ASN A 335 -9.13 -18.24 23.75
N VAL A 336 -10.46 -18.12 23.83
CA VAL A 336 -11.17 -16.85 23.48
C VAL A 336 -11.09 -16.53 21.96
N GLY A 337 -10.68 -17.52 21.16
CA GLY A 337 -10.51 -17.47 19.70
C GLY A 337 -11.78 -17.66 18.87
N TRP A 338 -12.96 -17.47 19.42
CA TRP A 338 -14.21 -17.64 18.68
C TRP A 338 -14.31 -16.68 17.48
N ILE A 339 -15.16 -17.04 16.53
CA ILE A 339 -15.49 -16.27 15.35
C ILE A 339 -16.92 -15.75 15.47
N SER A 340 -17.10 -14.45 15.21
CA SER A 340 -18.40 -13.88 14.90
C SER A 340 -18.39 -13.29 13.50
N VAL A 341 -19.40 -13.65 12.70
CA VAL A 341 -19.55 -13.18 11.32
C VAL A 341 -21.01 -12.90 10.99
N GLU A 342 -21.23 -11.86 10.19
CA GLU A 342 -22.53 -11.50 9.62
C GLU A 342 -22.33 -10.66 8.34
N ASP A 343 -23.41 -10.42 7.60
CA ASP A 343 -23.49 -9.41 6.53
C ASP A 343 -22.37 -9.54 5.48
N ILE A 344 -22.29 -10.71 4.84
CA ILE A 344 -21.31 -10.99 3.80
C ILE A 344 -21.87 -10.57 2.44
N GLN A 345 -21.22 -9.60 1.81
CA GLN A 345 -21.53 -9.14 0.46
C GLN A 345 -20.33 -9.39 -0.46
N THR A 346 -20.57 -9.94 -1.65
CA THR A 346 -19.52 -10.40 -2.57
C THR A 346 -19.55 -9.72 -3.94
N VAL A 347 -20.54 -8.84 -4.14
CA VAL A 347 -20.69 -8.02 -5.33
C VAL A 347 -21.19 -6.64 -4.94
N TYR A 348 -20.61 -5.64 -5.60
CA TYR A 348 -21.01 -4.24 -5.52
C TYR A 348 -21.08 -3.72 -6.95
N ASP A 349 -22.23 -3.18 -7.37
CA ASP A 349 -22.37 -2.59 -8.71
C ASP A 349 -21.71 -1.21 -8.80
N GLU A 350 -21.77 -0.45 -7.70
CA GLU A 350 -21.14 0.85 -7.53
C GLU A 350 -20.08 0.80 -6.43
N LEU A 351 -19.13 1.75 -6.44
CA LEU A 351 -18.11 1.81 -5.40
C LEU A 351 -18.78 2.15 -4.05
N PRO A 352 -18.60 1.33 -3.00
CA PRO A 352 -19.19 1.60 -1.70
C PRO A 352 -18.52 2.81 -1.04
N ASN A 353 -19.24 3.45 -0.12
CA ASN A 353 -18.65 4.44 0.76
C ASN A 353 -17.89 3.71 1.89
N VAL A 354 -16.55 3.69 1.79
CA VAL A 354 -15.68 3.02 2.75
C VAL A 354 -15.09 4.06 3.68
N THR A 355 -15.71 4.26 4.83
CA THR A 355 -15.19 5.09 5.93
C THR A 355 -14.68 4.24 7.11
N ASP A 356 -14.91 2.93 7.07
CA ASP A 356 -14.45 1.95 8.05
C ASP A 356 -13.22 1.18 7.51
N GLU A 357 -12.80 0.13 8.20
CA GLU A 357 -11.55 -0.58 7.89
C GLU A 357 -11.57 -1.32 6.55
N ILE A 358 -10.40 -1.32 5.91
CA ILE A 358 -10.09 -2.25 4.83
C ILE A 358 -9.50 -3.51 5.44
N ALA A 359 -9.88 -4.67 4.91
CA ALA A 359 -9.21 -5.91 5.25
C ALA A 359 -7.78 -5.86 4.69
N LEU A 360 -6.80 -6.14 5.54
CA LEU A 360 -5.41 -6.29 5.11
C LEU A 360 -5.02 -7.76 5.12
N SER A 361 -4.23 -8.13 4.12
CA SER A 361 -3.81 -9.52 3.94
C SER A 361 -2.68 -9.87 4.89
N CYS A 362 -2.89 -10.86 5.75
CA CYS A 362 -1.87 -11.37 6.67
C CYS A 362 -0.80 -12.25 5.99
N ASN A 363 -0.94 -12.49 4.69
CA ASN A 363 0.01 -13.34 3.94
C ASN A 363 1.27 -12.59 3.51
N GLN A 364 1.35 -11.28 3.78
CA GLN A 364 2.52 -10.45 3.48
C GLN A 364 3.38 -10.28 4.73
N SER A 365 4.69 -10.53 4.62
CA SER A 365 5.63 -10.22 5.70
C SER A 365 5.84 -8.71 5.80
N VAL A 366 5.80 -8.18 7.02
CA VAL A 366 6.01 -6.76 7.31
C VAL A 366 7.31 -6.60 8.09
N ASN A 367 8.19 -5.71 7.63
CA ASN A 367 9.40 -5.34 8.37
C ASN A 367 9.09 -4.12 9.26
N LEU A 368 9.08 -4.33 10.58
CA LEU A 368 8.80 -3.29 11.57
C LEU A 368 10.04 -2.49 12.00
N ALA A 369 11.23 -2.90 11.56
CA ALA A 369 12.49 -2.26 11.91
C ALA A 369 13.40 -2.15 10.67
N PRO A 370 13.01 -1.38 9.65
CA PRO A 370 13.80 -1.26 8.45
C PRO A 370 15.15 -0.59 8.71
N THR A 371 16.20 -1.14 8.11
CA THR A 371 17.59 -0.68 8.29
C THR A 371 17.99 0.38 7.26
N PHE A 372 17.38 0.34 6.06
CA PHE A 372 17.72 1.18 4.91
C PHE A 372 19.21 1.15 4.52
N GLU A 373 19.84 -0.03 4.65
CA GLU A 373 21.29 -0.20 4.48
C GLU A 373 21.79 0.32 3.13
N VAL A 374 21.10 0.03 2.03
CA VAL A 374 21.52 0.43 0.68
C VAL A 374 21.44 1.94 0.50
N MET A 375 20.37 2.57 0.99
CA MET A 375 20.25 4.03 0.98
C MET A 375 21.35 4.67 1.83
N ARG A 376 21.58 4.16 3.04
CA ARG A 376 22.57 4.72 3.98
C ARG A 376 23.99 4.70 3.41
N ASP A 377 24.39 3.60 2.78
CA ASP A 377 25.71 3.50 2.13
C ASP A 377 25.88 4.57 1.04
N ARG A 378 24.85 4.78 0.21
CA ARG A 378 24.87 5.82 -0.82
C ARG A 378 24.94 7.22 -0.23
N VAL A 379 24.12 7.51 0.78
CA VAL A 379 24.14 8.83 1.43
C VAL A 379 25.44 9.08 2.16
N SER A 380 26.04 8.06 2.76
CA SER A 380 27.38 8.15 3.38
C SER A 380 28.42 8.58 2.34
N ALA A 381 28.47 7.90 1.19
CA ALA A 381 29.37 8.25 0.08
C ALA A 381 29.12 9.67 -0.46
N LEU A 382 27.85 10.05 -0.64
CA LEU A 382 27.47 11.39 -1.09
C LEU A 382 27.91 12.47 -0.09
N SER A 383 27.62 12.27 1.20
CA SER A 383 27.94 13.23 2.26
C SER A 383 29.45 13.45 2.40
N ALA A 384 30.28 12.44 2.12
CA ALA A 384 31.73 12.54 2.14
C ALA A 384 32.29 13.50 1.07
N THR A 385 31.55 13.77 0.00
CA THR A 385 31.93 14.75 -1.03
C THR A 385 31.73 16.20 -0.59
N ILE A 386 30.95 16.44 0.47
CA ILE A 386 30.68 17.76 1.02
C ILE A 386 31.84 18.17 1.94
N LEU A 387 32.72 19.04 1.44
CA LEU A 387 33.94 19.48 2.13
C LEU A 387 33.66 20.46 3.28
N ASP A 388 32.63 21.31 3.14
CA ASP A 388 32.21 22.22 4.20
C ASP A 388 31.54 21.45 5.35
N ASP A 389 32.15 21.49 6.53
CA ASP A 389 31.74 20.65 7.65
C ASP A 389 30.36 21.04 8.21
N VAL A 390 30.03 22.33 8.21
CA VAL A 390 28.71 22.81 8.66
C VAL A 390 27.64 22.34 7.68
N LEU A 391 27.84 22.54 6.39
CA LEU A 391 26.94 22.10 5.33
C LEU A 391 26.73 20.59 5.36
N ARG A 392 27.80 19.81 5.52
CA ARG A 392 27.74 18.35 5.61
C ARG A 392 26.95 17.89 6.83
N LYS A 393 27.23 18.46 8.02
CA LYS A 393 26.50 18.13 9.26
C LYS A 393 25.02 18.48 9.14
N THR A 394 24.70 19.67 8.64
CA THR A 394 23.31 20.09 8.41
C THR A 394 22.62 19.18 7.40
N PHE A 395 23.29 18.79 6.32
CA PHE A 395 22.75 17.83 5.34
C PHE A 395 22.42 16.49 5.98
N VAL A 396 23.38 15.87 6.66
CA VAL A 396 23.18 14.55 7.29
C VAL A 396 22.05 14.61 8.33
N ASN A 397 22.05 15.61 9.21
CA ASN A 397 21.02 15.74 10.23
C ASN A 397 19.64 15.97 9.61
N CYS A 398 19.52 16.89 8.63
CA CYS A 398 18.25 17.16 7.98
C CYS A 398 17.74 15.98 7.16
N PHE A 399 18.62 15.25 6.48
CA PHE A 399 18.25 14.08 5.69
C PHE A 399 17.73 12.94 6.59
N TYR A 400 18.38 12.68 7.73
CA TYR A 400 17.97 11.60 8.64
C TYR A 400 16.91 12.00 9.67
N ALA A 401 16.51 13.28 9.73
CA ALA A 401 15.58 13.79 10.73
C ALA A 401 14.25 13.02 10.79
N THR A 402 13.67 12.63 9.64
CA THR A 402 12.40 11.88 9.62
C THR A 402 12.58 10.43 10.10
N ILE A 403 13.64 9.74 9.65
CA ILE A 403 13.80 8.29 9.91
C ILE A 403 14.48 7.98 11.24
N ASP A 404 15.52 8.74 11.63
CA ASP A 404 16.34 8.48 12.82
C ASP A 404 16.14 9.54 13.90
N GLY A 405 15.68 10.73 13.52
CA GLY A 405 15.70 11.91 14.37
C GLY A 405 17.06 12.60 14.34
N VAL A 406 17.30 13.44 15.35
CA VAL A 406 18.54 14.21 15.48
C VAL A 406 19.00 14.17 16.93
N SER A 407 20.29 13.90 17.13
CA SER A 407 20.92 13.90 18.45
C SER A 407 22.24 14.67 18.42
N ASN A 408 22.23 15.86 19.04
CA ASN A 408 23.40 16.70 19.24
C ASN A 408 23.28 17.49 20.57
N ASP A 409 24.17 18.47 20.79
CA ASP A 409 24.22 19.23 22.04
C ASP A 409 23.01 20.15 22.26
N LYS A 410 22.32 20.57 21.18
CA LYS A 410 21.13 21.43 21.23
C LYS A 410 19.83 20.62 21.09
N VAL A 411 19.77 19.67 20.14
CA VAL A 411 18.54 18.93 19.79
C VAL A 411 18.69 17.45 20.12
N LYS A 412 17.69 16.87 20.80
CA LYS A 412 17.61 15.43 21.10
C LYS A 412 16.20 14.91 20.86
N GLN A 413 15.95 14.42 19.65
CA GLN A 413 14.65 13.90 19.21
C GLN A 413 14.84 12.60 18.42
N GLY A 414 13.93 11.64 18.59
CA GLY A 414 13.92 10.40 17.83
C GLY A 414 13.26 10.58 16.46
N GLY A 415 13.36 9.56 15.60
CA GLY A 415 12.66 9.50 14.32
C GLY A 415 11.14 9.58 14.50
N VAL A 416 10.46 10.01 13.45
CA VAL A 416 9.03 10.32 13.47
C VAL A 416 8.18 9.30 12.71
N LEU A 417 8.77 8.17 12.30
CA LEU A 417 8.07 7.07 11.65
C LEU A 417 7.64 6.00 12.65
N ARG A 418 6.39 5.55 12.52
CA ARG A 418 5.83 4.40 13.22
C ARG A 418 5.35 3.37 12.20
N TYR A 419 5.98 2.20 12.22
CA TYR A 419 5.60 1.04 11.40
C TYR A 419 4.52 0.23 12.10
N ASN A 420 3.46 -0.11 11.37
CA ASN A 420 2.35 -0.90 11.89
C ASN A 420 2.42 -2.35 11.38
N ASP A 421 1.87 -3.28 12.15
CA ASP A 421 1.84 -4.73 11.84
C ASP A 421 1.14 -5.06 10.51
N ASP A 422 0.37 -4.12 9.98
CA ASP A 422 -0.39 -4.24 8.75
C ASP A 422 0.35 -3.68 7.52
N GLY A 423 1.60 -3.27 7.69
CA GLY A 423 2.46 -2.73 6.64
C GLY A 423 2.27 -1.24 6.36
N THR A 424 1.34 -0.56 7.04
CA THR A 424 1.19 0.88 6.95
C THR A 424 2.25 1.62 7.78
N VAL A 425 2.53 2.87 7.41
CA VAL A 425 3.49 3.73 8.12
C VAL A 425 2.78 5.02 8.51
N PHE A 426 2.90 5.38 9.78
CA PHE A 426 2.42 6.66 10.30
C PHE A 426 3.62 7.61 10.50
N CYS A 427 3.49 8.86 10.10
CA CYS A 427 4.58 9.84 10.11
C CYS A 427 4.16 11.08 10.92
N TYR A 428 4.74 11.26 12.11
CA TYR A 428 4.52 12.46 12.92
C TYR A 428 5.24 13.67 12.32
N THR A 429 4.79 14.90 12.57
CA THR A 429 5.45 16.10 12.01
C THR A 429 6.83 16.38 12.63
N GLY A 430 7.04 15.96 13.88
CA GLY A 430 8.19 16.30 14.70
C GLY A 430 7.76 16.55 16.15
N ASP A 431 7.91 17.78 16.61
CA ASP A 431 7.49 18.24 17.94
C ASP A 431 5.97 18.18 18.22
N ILE A 432 5.12 17.97 17.20
CA ILE A 432 3.68 17.74 17.34
C ILE A 432 3.35 16.26 17.10
N ASN A 433 2.63 15.67 18.07
CA ASN A 433 2.30 14.24 18.10
C ASN A 433 1.08 13.86 17.24
N ALA A 434 1.03 14.34 16.00
CA ALA A 434 0.04 13.92 15.00
C ALA A 434 0.64 13.90 13.59
N MET A 435 -0.10 13.31 12.64
CA MET A 435 0.27 13.22 11.24
C MET A 435 -0.60 14.16 10.43
N TRP A 436 0.02 15.14 9.80
CA TRP A 436 -0.60 15.95 8.75
C TRP A 436 -0.43 15.26 7.40
N LEU A 437 -1.47 15.30 6.57
CA LEU A 437 -1.40 14.75 5.21
C LEU A 437 -0.34 15.47 4.35
N ARG A 438 -0.15 16.79 4.56
CA ARG A 438 0.90 17.55 3.88
C ARG A 438 2.30 17.20 4.36
N ASP A 439 2.54 17.30 5.67
CA ASP A 439 3.86 17.16 6.26
C ASP A 439 4.42 15.79 5.93
N SER A 440 3.63 14.75 6.19
CA SER A 440 4.03 13.37 5.94
C SER A 440 4.40 13.10 4.48
N SER A 441 3.68 13.73 3.53
CA SER A 441 4.00 13.62 2.11
C SER A 441 5.33 14.27 1.75
N ALA A 442 5.63 15.42 2.37
CA ALA A 442 6.85 16.18 2.09
C ALA A 442 8.08 15.65 2.85
N GLN A 443 7.90 15.10 4.05
CA GLN A 443 8.95 14.57 4.91
C GLN A 443 9.75 13.41 4.28
N VAL A 444 9.18 12.72 3.29
CA VAL A 444 9.81 11.57 2.61
C VAL A 444 10.47 11.91 1.27
N LEU A 445 10.38 13.16 0.81
CA LEU A 445 10.85 13.55 -0.53
C LEU A 445 12.34 13.33 -0.81
N PRO A 446 13.27 13.59 0.12
CA PRO A 446 14.68 13.29 -0.10
C PRO A 446 14.94 11.81 -0.39
N TYR A 447 14.12 10.95 0.19
CA TYR A 447 14.30 9.51 0.09
C TYR A 447 13.89 8.97 -1.27
N LEU A 448 12.98 9.65 -1.97
CA LEU A 448 12.58 9.28 -3.33
C LEU A 448 13.76 9.17 -4.31
N GLN A 449 14.87 9.88 -4.03
CA GLN A 449 16.11 9.80 -4.82
C GLN A 449 16.78 8.41 -4.76
N PHE A 450 16.41 7.58 -3.78
CA PHE A 450 17.01 6.27 -3.51
C PHE A 450 15.98 5.11 -3.58
N ILE A 451 14.74 5.40 -3.96
CA ILE A 451 13.61 4.46 -3.82
C ILE A 451 13.72 3.21 -4.69
N ASN A 452 14.43 3.29 -5.81
CA ASN A 452 14.65 2.16 -6.71
C ASN A 452 15.83 1.27 -6.28
N GLN A 453 16.66 1.76 -5.36
CA GLN A 453 17.85 1.05 -4.90
C GLN A 453 17.60 0.32 -3.59
N ASP A 454 16.67 0.79 -2.75
CA ASP A 454 16.37 0.22 -1.45
C ASP A 454 14.89 -0.20 -1.34
N GLU A 455 14.64 -1.50 -1.32
CA GLU A 455 13.28 -2.05 -1.22
C GLU A 455 12.59 -1.66 0.09
N GLN A 456 13.33 -1.55 1.20
CA GLN A 456 12.75 -1.19 2.49
C GLN A 456 12.20 0.24 2.44
N LEU A 457 12.87 1.11 1.68
CA LEU A 457 12.41 2.48 1.44
C LEU A 457 11.16 2.53 0.56
N ARG A 458 11.13 1.73 -0.51
CA ARG A 458 9.94 1.59 -1.36
C ARG A 458 8.73 1.12 -0.55
N LEU A 459 8.92 0.14 0.33
CA LEU A 459 7.86 -0.37 1.21
C LEU A 459 7.43 0.66 2.27
N MET A 460 8.35 1.44 2.82
CA MET A 460 8.04 2.53 3.77
C MET A 460 7.14 3.58 3.12
N VAL A 461 7.50 4.08 1.93
CA VAL A 461 6.68 5.09 1.22
C VAL A 461 5.34 4.51 0.78
N ARG A 462 5.31 3.26 0.32
CA ARG A 462 4.06 2.53 0.02
C ARG A 462 3.14 2.48 1.25
N GLY A 463 3.66 2.07 2.39
CA GLY A 463 2.90 1.97 3.64
C GLY A 463 2.40 3.33 4.13
N LEU A 464 3.15 4.41 3.91
CA LEU A 464 2.72 5.77 4.22
C LEU A 464 1.55 6.22 3.35
N LEU A 465 1.62 6.00 2.04
CA LEU A 465 0.55 6.33 1.09
C LEU A 465 -0.75 5.59 1.42
N LEU A 466 -0.66 4.30 1.74
CA LEU A 466 -1.82 3.51 2.18
C LEU A 466 -2.47 4.12 3.44
N LYS A 467 -1.65 4.60 4.38
CA LYS A 467 -2.15 5.26 5.60
C LYS A 467 -2.82 6.60 5.31
N GLN A 468 -2.25 7.40 4.43
CA GLN A 468 -2.83 8.68 4.02
C GLN A 468 -4.16 8.50 3.31
N PHE A 469 -4.27 7.52 2.40
CA PHE A 469 -5.53 7.23 1.73
C PHE A 469 -6.62 6.75 2.70
N GLU A 470 -6.24 5.94 3.69
CA GLU A 470 -7.15 5.56 4.78
C GLU A 470 -7.67 6.79 5.55
N GLN A 471 -6.77 7.72 5.91
CA GLN A 471 -7.13 8.94 6.63
C GLN A 471 -8.10 9.83 5.83
N ILE A 472 -7.85 10.02 4.54
CA ILE A 472 -8.76 10.75 3.63
C ILE A 472 -10.15 10.10 3.60
N ARG A 473 -10.21 8.76 3.54
CA ARG A 473 -11.50 8.04 3.56
C ARG A 473 -12.24 8.17 4.89
N ARG A 474 -11.52 8.31 6.01
CA ARG A 474 -12.12 8.49 7.35
C ARG A 474 -12.75 9.88 7.51
N ASP A 475 -12.02 10.94 7.17
CA ASP A 475 -12.55 12.31 7.17
C ASP A 475 -11.79 13.18 6.16
N PRO A 476 -12.35 13.44 4.97
CA PRO A 476 -11.66 14.19 3.93
C PRO A 476 -11.59 15.70 4.21
N TYR A 477 -12.20 16.18 5.31
CA TYR A 477 -12.09 17.58 5.74
C TYR A 477 -11.07 17.79 6.86
N ALA A 478 -10.40 16.74 7.33
CA ALA A 478 -9.38 16.82 8.36
C ALA A 478 -7.97 16.97 7.75
N ASN A 479 -7.18 17.87 8.33
CA ASN A 479 -5.77 18.06 8.01
C ASN A 479 -4.87 17.08 8.78
N ALA A 480 -5.23 16.75 10.02
CA ALA A 480 -4.37 15.99 10.94
C ALA A 480 -5.08 14.83 11.66
N PHE A 481 -4.33 13.74 11.87
CA PHE A 481 -4.84 12.49 12.44
C PHE A 481 -3.95 11.96 13.56
N ASN A 482 -4.56 11.24 14.49
CA ASN A 482 -3.88 10.42 15.50
C ASN A 482 -3.46 9.05 14.90
N PRO A 483 -2.52 8.32 15.55
CA PRO A 483 -2.09 7.01 15.10
C PRO A 483 -3.20 5.95 15.00
N ASP A 484 -4.25 6.06 15.82
CA ASP A 484 -5.44 5.18 15.76
C ASP A 484 -6.42 5.56 14.64
N GLY A 485 -6.07 6.59 13.86
CA GLY A 485 -6.85 7.14 12.76
C GLY A 485 -8.04 8.00 13.19
N SER A 486 -8.16 8.36 14.46
CA SER A 486 -9.08 9.43 14.87
C SER A 486 -8.56 10.79 14.42
N VAL A 487 -9.47 11.75 14.19
CA VAL A 487 -9.10 13.11 13.79
C VAL A 487 -8.41 13.82 14.97
N PHE A 488 -7.21 14.36 14.72
CA PHE A 488 -6.48 15.19 15.67
C PHE A 488 -6.90 16.66 15.52
N GLU A 489 -6.94 17.15 14.28
CA GLU A 489 -7.41 18.48 13.93
C GLU A 489 -8.24 18.40 12.64
N ARG A 490 -9.31 19.22 12.57
CA ARG A 490 -10.27 19.23 11.47
C ARG A 490 -10.34 20.58 10.77
N LYS A 491 -9.19 21.13 10.39
CA LYS A 491 -9.11 22.34 9.57
C LYS A 491 -9.13 21.95 8.10
N PHE A 492 -10.18 22.34 7.38
CA PHE A 492 -10.27 21.99 5.96
C PHE A 492 -9.31 22.83 5.13
N GLU A 493 -8.35 22.13 4.55
CA GLU A 493 -7.34 22.70 3.67
C GLU A 493 -7.34 21.92 2.38
N LEU A 494 -7.44 22.64 1.27
CA LEU A 494 -7.52 22.03 -0.04
C LEU A 494 -6.29 21.15 -0.36
N ASP A 495 -5.11 21.56 0.11
CA ASP A 495 -3.86 20.85 -0.16
C ASP A 495 -3.69 19.53 0.61
N SER A 496 -4.37 19.38 1.76
CA SER A 496 -4.38 18.11 2.52
C SER A 496 -4.88 16.94 1.68
N LEU A 497 -5.81 17.20 0.74
CA LEU A 497 -6.29 16.21 -0.23
C LEU A 497 -5.39 16.05 -1.48
N CYS A 498 -4.49 17.00 -1.72
CA CYS A 498 -3.61 17.02 -2.89
C CYS A 498 -2.29 16.30 -2.63
N TYR A 499 -1.67 16.53 -1.47
CA TYR A 499 -0.34 16.02 -1.13
C TYR A 499 -0.18 14.49 -1.25
N PRO A 500 -1.10 13.67 -0.72
CA PRO A 500 -1.00 12.21 -0.85
C PRO A 500 -1.07 11.73 -2.30
N VAL A 501 -1.93 12.34 -3.14
CA VAL A 501 -2.01 11.99 -4.58
C VAL A 501 -0.75 12.45 -5.31
N TRP A 502 -0.22 13.61 -4.94
CA TRP A 502 1.01 14.13 -5.49
C TRP A 502 2.20 13.20 -5.21
N LEU A 503 2.37 12.76 -3.95
CA LEU A 503 3.38 11.78 -3.57
C LEU A 503 3.16 10.44 -4.27
N ALA A 504 1.92 9.96 -4.35
CA ALA A 504 1.59 8.68 -5.00
C ALA A 504 1.99 8.66 -6.48
N THR A 505 1.80 9.79 -7.17
CA THR A 505 2.20 9.92 -8.57
C THR A 505 3.73 9.87 -8.70
N GLN A 506 4.47 10.58 -7.85
CA GLN A 506 5.93 10.55 -7.84
C GLN A 506 6.46 9.15 -7.53
N TYR A 507 5.87 8.47 -6.54
CA TYR A 507 6.17 7.09 -6.19
C TYR A 507 6.01 6.17 -7.40
N TYR A 508 4.88 6.26 -8.09
CA TYR A 508 4.59 5.43 -9.26
C TYR A 508 5.52 5.75 -10.44
N GLU A 509 5.74 7.03 -10.75
CA GLU A 509 6.64 7.45 -11.83
C GLU A 509 8.07 6.96 -11.63
N LEU A 510 8.54 6.94 -10.38
CA LEU A 510 9.89 6.46 -10.05
C LEU A 510 9.99 4.94 -10.06
N THR A 511 8.99 4.23 -9.50
CA THR A 511 9.10 2.78 -9.20
C THR A 511 8.41 1.87 -10.20
N GLY A 512 7.42 2.38 -10.95
CA GLY A 512 6.47 1.58 -11.71
C GLY A 512 5.51 0.74 -10.86
N ASP A 513 5.54 0.86 -9.53
CA ASP A 513 4.73 0.06 -8.61
C ASP A 513 3.31 0.62 -8.51
N GLY A 514 2.40 0.05 -9.30
CA GLY A 514 0.96 0.39 -9.29
C GLY A 514 0.16 -0.25 -8.15
N SER A 515 0.79 -0.97 -7.22
CA SER A 515 0.07 -1.72 -6.17
C SER A 515 -0.63 -0.85 -5.13
N ILE A 516 -0.37 0.46 -5.12
CA ILE A 516 -1.10 1.46 -4.32
C ILE A 516 -2.38 1.94 -4.99
N PHE A 517 -2.54 1.71 -6.30
CA PHE A 517 -3.73 2.09 -7.07
C PHE A 517 -4.68 0.91 -7.12
N ASP A 518 -5.15 0.52 -5.94
CA ASP A 518 -6.15 -0.52 -5.79
C ASP A 518 -7.58 0.06 -5.85
N VAL A 519 -8.57 -0.77 -5.56
CA VAL A 519 -9.96 -0.31 -5.50
C VAL A 519 -10.21 0.72 -4.38
N PHE A 520 -9.45 0.68 -3.29
CA PHE A 520 -9.56 1.65 -2.20
C PHE A 520 -8.96 3.00 -2.57
N PHE A 521 -7.93 3.04 -3.41
CA PHE A 521 -7.49 4.28 -4.03
C PHE A 521 -8.59 4.88 -4.91
N ARG A 522 -9.30 4.08 -5.73
CA ARG A 522 -10.43 4.59 -6.53
C ARG A 522 -11.52 5.23 -5.66
N ILE A 523 -11.85 4.61 -4.54
CA ILE A 523 -12.78 5.17 -3.55
C ILE A 523 -12.23 6.48 -2.96
N THR A 524 -10.96 6.51 -2.60
CA THR A 524 -10.28 7.72 -2.08
C THR A 524 -10.31 8.86 -3.09
N ALA A 525 -9.98 8.57 -4.36
CA ALA A 525 -10.03 9.53 -5.45
C ALA A 525 -11.45 10.09 -5.64
N ASN A 526 -12.48 9.23 -5.60
CA ASN A 526 -13.87 9.68 -5.64
C ASN A 526 -14.24 10.56 -4.45
N THR A 527 -13.79 10.22 -3.24
CA THR A 527 -13.97 11.06 -2.05
C THR A 527 -13.37 12.46 -2.25
N ILE A 528 -12.13 12.54 -2.73
CA ILE A 528 -11.45 13.82 -3.01
C ILE A 528 -12.24 14.64 -4.04
N VAL A 529 -12.58 14.03 -5.16
CA VAL A 529 -13.28 14.69 -6.27
C VAL A 529 -14.68 15.17 -5.84
N ASN A 530 -15.37 14.37 -5.03
CA ASN A 530 -16.68 14.75 -4.46
C ASN A 530 -16.55 15.94 -3.51
N VAL A 531 -15.52 16.00 -2.67
CA VAL A 531 -15.24 17.17 -1.83
C VAL A 531 -14.93 18.39 -2.71
N PHE A 532 -14.04 18.27 -3.68
CA PHE A 532 -13.72 19.39 -4.58
C PHE A 532 -14.96 19.94 -5.27
N ARG A 533 -15.84 19.07 -5.79
CA ARG A 533 -17.11 19.48 -6.41
C ARG A 533 -18.08 20.11 -5.41
N ALA A 534 -18.22 19.54 -4.22
CA ALA A 534 -19.09 20.09 -3.17
C ALA A 534 -18.62 21.49 -2.74
N GLU A 535 -17.31 21.70 -2.65
CA GLU A 535 -16.69 22.93 -2.19
C GLU A 535 -16.53 24.01 -3.27
N GLN A 536 -16.84 23.73 -4.55
CA GLN A 536 -17.09 24.80 -5.53
C GLN A 536 -18.32 25.63 -5.15
N ARG A 537 -19.32 24.99 -4.51
CA ARG A 537 -20.55 25.61 -4.00
C ARG A 537 -20.69 25.34 -2.50
N HIS A 538 -19.68 25.76 -1.74
CA HIS A 538 -19.57 25.52 -0.30
C HIS A 538 -20.86 25.83 0.48
N SER A 539 -21.14 24.98 1.46
CA SER A 539 -22.17 25.22 2.48
C SER A 539 -21.75 24.64 3.82
N ASP A 540 -22.21 25.25 4.92
CA ASP A 540 -21.96 24.76 6.29
C ASP A 540 -22.43 23.31 6.54
N LYS A 541 -23.30 22.76 5.66
CA LYS A 541 -23.70 21.34 5.72
C LYS A 541 -22.58 20.38 5.28
N ASN A 542 -21.70 20.84 4.40
CA ASN A 542 -20.53 20.08 3.97
C ASN A 542 -19.44 20.18 5.03
N TYR A 543 -19.10 21.43 5.40
CA TYR A 543 -18.07 21.75 6.38
C TYR A 543 -18.38 23.10 7.03
N GLU A 544 -18.25 23.18 8.35
CA GLU A 544 -18.39 24.43 9.10
C GLU A 544 -17.11 24.66 9.92
N ILE A 545 -16.60 25.90 9.90
CA ILE A 545 -15.56 26.31 10.86
C ILE A 545 -16.20 26.39 12.25
N THR A 546 -15.89 25.43 13.11
CA THR A 546 -16.47 25.34 14.46
C THR A 546 -15.69 26.10 15.52
N ILE A 547 -14.42 26.46 15.24
CA ILE A 547 -13.58 27.24 16.14
C ILE A 547 -14.08 28.70 16.14
N GLY A 548 -14.51 29.19 17.30
CA GLY A 548 -15.25 30.46 17.41
C GLY A 548 -14.49 31.70 16.93
N ASN A 549 -13.18 31.78 17.18
CA ASN A 549 -12.36 32.89 16.69
C ASN A 549 -12.12 32.78 15.18
N ASP A 550 -11.82 31.58 14.69
CA ASP A 550 -11.57 31.33 13.27
C ASP A 550 -12.79 31.64 12.40
N LYS A 551 -14.00 31.31 12.87
CA LYS A 551 -15.25 31.59 12.16
C LYS A 551 -15.47 33.09 11.91
N GLN A 552 -14.90 33.94 12.77
CA GLN A 552 -14.99 35.40 12.65
C GLN A 552 -13.88 36.00 11.78
N ASN A 553 -12.89 35.20 11.38
CA ASN A 553 -11.74 35.64 10.60
C ASN A 553 -11.97 35.50 9.09
N GLY A 554 -11.42 36.47 8.35
CA GLY A 554 -11.57 36.56 6.90
C GLY A 554 -12.96 37.03 6.45
N VAL A 555 -13.14 37.08 5.14
CA VAL A 555 -14.37 37.45 4.46
C VAL A 555 -15.12 36.17 4.09
N ASN A 556 -16.29 35.97 4.68
CA ASN A 556 -17.13 34.79 4.43
C ASN A 556 -18.02 34.91 3.19
N SER A 557 -18.11 36.09 2.57
CA SER A 557 -18.81 36.29 1.30
C SER A 557 -17.92 35.91 0.13
N PHE A 558 -18.42 35.10 -0.79
CA PHE A 558 -17.72 34.68 -2.00
C PHE A 558 -18.73 34.39 -3.12
N ASN A 559 -18.28 34.32 -4.37
CA ASN A 559 -19.10 33.99 -5.53
C ASN A 559 -19.08 32.47 -5.81
N PRO A 560 -20.14 31.72 -5.46
CA PRO A 560 -20.19 30.25 -5.63
C PRO A 560 -20.24 29.80 -7.09
N ASP A 561 -20.40 30.72 -8.05
CA ASP A 561 -20.48 30.41 -9.49
C ASP A 561 -19.15 30.69 -10.22
N CYS A 562 -18.06 30.95 -9.50
CA CYS A 562 -16.77 31.31 -10.13
C CYS A 562 -15.95 30.10 -10.62
N GLY A 563 -16.27 28.89 -10.17
CA GLY A 563 -15.59 27.64 -10.58
C GLY A 563 -14.37 27.25 -9.72
N LEU A 564 -13.90 28.13 -8.82
CA LEU A 564 -12.86 27.80 -7.85
C LEU A 564 -13.41 26.96 -6.69
N ILE A 565 -12.54 26.20 -6.04
CA ILE A 565 -12.82 25.38 -4.87
C ILE A 565 -12.52 26.18 -3.60
N TRP A 566 -13.50 26.24 -2.71
CA TRP A 566 -13.40 26.88 -1.40
C TRP A 566 -12.37 26.17 -0.51
N SER A 567 -11.62 26.93 0.30
CA SER A 567 -10.75 26.42 1.36
C SER A 567 -10.97 27.24 2.63
N ALA A 568 -11.15 26.56 3.76
CA ALA A 568 -11.30 27.24 5.05
C ALA A 568 -9.97 27.82 5.53
N TYR A 569 -8.92 27.01 5.42
CA TYR A 569 -7.59 27.27 5.92
C TYR A 569 -6.54 27.16 4.79
N ARG A 570 -5.41 27.83 5.03
CA ARG A 570 -4.16 27.77 4.26
C ARG A 570 -3.31 26.60 4.75
N PRO A 571 -2.24 26.20 4.03
CA PRO A 571 -1.28 25.21 4.52
C PRO A 571 -0.47 25.64 5.76
N SER A 572 -0.63 26.89 6.24
CA SER A 572 -0.15 27.35 7.54
C SER A 572 -1.12 27.08 8.70
N ASP A 573 -2.22 26.37 8.43
CA ASP A 573 -3.33 26.13 9.36
C ASP A 573 -4.06 27.43 9.81
N ASP A 574 -3.79 28.56 9.14
CA ASP A 574 -4.44 29.86 9.32
C ASP A 574 -5.69 29.99 8.42
N VAL A 575 -6.69 30.72 8.91
CA VAL A 575 -7.94 30.96 8.16
C VAL A 575 -7.67 31.78 6.89
N CYS A 576 -8.15 31.30 5.75
CA CYS A 576 -8.10 32.05 4.50
C CYS A 576 -8.86 33.38 4.66
N HIS A 577 -8.25 34.49 4.21
CA HIS A 577 -8.92 35.80 4.24
C HIS A 577 -10.02 35.84 3.18
N TYR A 578 -9.72 35.55 1.92
CA TYR A 578 -10.74 35.17 0.95
C TYR A 578 -10.72 33.66 0.71
N LYS A 579 -11.90 33.06 0.55
CA LYS A 579 -12.04 31.60 0.63
C LYS A 579 -11.61 30.85 -0.63
N TYR A 580 -11.28 31.54 -1.73
CA TYR A 580 -10.63 30.91 -2.87
C TYR A 580 -9.13 31.13 -2.82
N PHE A 581 -8.45 30.20 -2.16
CA PHE A 581 -7.00 30.14 -2.05
C PHE A 581 -6.38 29.64 -3.37
N ILE A 582 -5.69 30.53 -4.09
CA ILE A 582 -5.23 30.28 -5.45
C ILE A 582 -4.14 29.20 -5.52
N PRO A 583 -3.07 29.21 -4.70
CA PRO A 583 -2.11 28.10 -4.67
C PRO A 583 -2.76 26.73 -4.39
N GLY A 584 -3.74 26.67 -3.49
CA GLY A 584 -4.50 25.44 -3.24
C GLY A 584 -5.29 24.99 -4.47
N ASN A 585 -5.93 25.91 -5.18
CA ASN A 585 -6.68 25.62 -6.41
C ASN A 585 -5.76 25.19 -7.56
N MET A 586 -4.56 25.78 -7.68
CA MET A 586 -3.52 25.31 -8.60
C MET A 586 -3.17 23.85 -8.32
N PHE A 587 -2.98 23.51 -7.04
CA PHE A 587 -2.65 22.15 -6.63
C PHE A 587 -3.81 21.17 -6.87
N ALA A 588 -5.05 21.60 -6.63
CA ALA A 588 -6.25 20.80 -6.90
C ALA A 588 -6.41 20.47 -8.39
N ALA A 589 -6.16 21.44 -9.28
CA ALA A 589 -6.19 21.21 -10.72
C ALA A 589 -5.15 20.15 -11.15
N VAL A 590 -3.92 20.26 -10.66
CA VAL A 590 -2.87 19.25 -10.91
C VAL A 590 -3.24 17.89 -10.32
N THR A 591 -3.85 17.85 -9.13
CA THR A 591 -4.32 16.62 -8.49
C THR A 591 -5.35 15.89 -9.36
N LEU A 592 -6.32 16.62 -9.93
CA LEU A 592 -7.32 16.05 -10.84
C LEU A 592 -6.68 15.48 -12.12
N GLU A 593 -5.73 16.21 -12.72
CA GLU A 593 -4.98 15.73 -13.89
C GLU A 593 -4.19 14.45 -13.58
N ARG A 594 -3.60 14.36 -12.38
CA ARG A 594 -2.88 13.16 -11.92
C ARG A 594 -3.81 11.98 -11.70
N ILE A 595 -4.97 12.18 -11.05
CA ILE A 595 -5.97 11.11 -10.90
C ILE A 595 -6.45 10.63 -12.28
N SER A 596 -6.74 11.55 -13.20
CA SER A 596 -7.09 11.22 -14.59
C SER A 596 -6.02 10.35 -15.25
N SER A 597 -4.75 10.77 -15.14
CA SER A 597 -3.61 10.01 -15.66
C SER A 597 -3.51 8.60 -15.07
N ILE A 598 -3.67 8.46 -13.74
CA ILE A 598 -3.68 7.16 -13.06
C ILE A 598 -4.83 6.29 -13.57
N TYR A 599 -6.04 6.84 -13.69
CA TYR A 599 -7.21 6.11 -14.19
C TYR A 599 -6.99 5.54 -15.59
N LYS A 600 -6.41 6.36 -16.50
CA LYS A 600 -6.06 5.93 -17.86
C LYS A 600 -4.97 4.85 -17.86
N GLN A 601 -3.93 5.03 -17.06
CA GLN A 601 -2.79 4.10 -17.02
C GLN A 601 -3.14 2.75 -16.38
N MET A 602 -3.99 2.74 -15.35
CA MET A 602 -4.45 1.53 -14.67
C MET A 602 -5.61 0.83 -15.40
N GLY A 603 -6.15 1.44 -16.46
CA GLY A 603 -7.29 0.89 -17.19
C GLY A 603 -8.57 0.85 -16.35
N PHE A 604 -8.79 1.88 -15.54
CA PHE A 604 -10.03 2.08 -14.80
C PHE A 604 -11.12 2.66 -15.72
N ASP A 605 -11.93 3.59 -15.22
CA ASP A 605 -12.99 4.22 -15.98
C ASP A 605 -12.44 5.40 -16.82
N ASN A 606 -12.41 5.23 -18.14
CA ASN A 606 -11.94 6.25 -19.07
C ASN A 606 -12.89 7.45 -19.18
N ASP A 607 -14.20 7.24 -19.04
CA ASP A 607 -15.17 8.34 -19.10
C ASP A 607 -15.04 9.21 -17.84
N TYR A 608 -14.81 8.56 -16.69
CA TYR A 608 -14.48 9.29 -15.47
C TYR A 608 -13.16 10.05 -15.58
N ALA A 609 -12.14 9.48 -16.23
CA ALA A 609 -10.88 10.20 -16.47
C ALA A 609 -11.07 11.46 -17.34
N LEU A 610 -11.94 11.42 -18.35
CA LEU A 610 -12.28 12.61 -19.15
C LEU A 610 -13.01 13.66 -18.31
N PHE A 611 -13.95 13.25 -17.46
CA PHE A 611 -14.60 14.17 -16.52
C PHE A 611 -13.60 14.88 -15.59
N LEU A 612 -12.56 14.16 -15.13
CA LEU A 612 -11.51 14.74 -14.30
C LEU A 612 -10.66 15.78 -15.06
N ASP A 613 -10.33 15.52 -16.33
CA ASP A 613 -9.63 16.49 -17.19
C ASP A 613 -10.47 17.77 -17.37
N ASP A 614 -11.76 17.61 -17.68
CA ASP A 614 -12.68 18.74 -17.84
C ASP A 614 -12.83 19.54 -16.55
N PHE A 615 -12.86 18.86 -15.40
CA PHE A 615 -12.88 19.52 -14.09
C PHE A 615 -11.60 20.31 -13.82
N ALA A 616 -10.43 19.73 -14.09
CA ALA A 616 -9.17 20.43 -13.94
C ALA A 616 -9.10 21.69 -14.83
N ALA A 617 -9.57 21.57 -16.08
CA ALA A 617 -9.64 22.69 -17.02
C ALA A 617 -10.59 23.80 -16.54
N GLU A 618 -11.73 23.45 -15.95
CA GLU A 618 -12.65 24.40 -15.33
C GLU A 618 -11.95 25.25 -14.25
N ILE A 619 -11.22 24.60 -13.32
CA ILE A 619 -10.50 25.28 -12.24
C ILE A 619 -9.39 26.16 -12.81
N ARG A 620 -8.60 25.68 -13.78
CA ARG A 620 -7.56 26.48 -14.46
C ARG A 620 -8.16 27.74 -15.09
N ASN A 621 -9.27 27.61 -15.81
CA ASN A 621 -9.97 28.74 -16.40
C ASN A 621 -10.48 29.73 -15.34
N ALA A 622 -10.94 29.24 -14.19
CA ALA A 622 -11.36 30.07 -13.07
C ALA A 622 -10.17 30.82 -12.42
N ILE A 623 -9.01 30.17 -12.28
CA ILE A 623 -7.77 30.81 -11.81
C ILE A 623 -7.35 31.93 -12.77
N GLU A 624 -7.33 31.69 -14.08
CA GLU A 624 -6.98 32.73 -15.07
C GLU A 624 -7.94 33.93 -15.02
N LYS A 625 -9.23 33.67 -14.76
CA LYS A 625 -10.27 34.69 -14.77
C LYS A 625 -10.32 35.52 -13.49
N TYR A 626 -10.16 34.89 -12.32
CA TYR A 626 -10.36 35.54 -11.02
C TYR A 626 -9.07 35.67 -10.20
N GLY A 627 -8.10 34.78 -10.43
CA GLY A 627 -6.84 34.69 -9.72
C GLY A 627 -5.70 35.54 -10.29
N VAL A 628 -5.97 36.42 -11.25
CA VAL A 628 -4.94 37.25 -11.91
C VAL A 628 -5.18 38.75 -11.66
N TYR A 629 -4.08 39.48 -11.44
CA TYR A 629 -4.04 40.93 -11.29
C TYR A 629 -2.90 41.54 -12.10
N ILE A 630 -3.15 42.68 -12.77
CA ILE A 630 -2.14 43.47 -13.47
C ILE A 630 -1.52 44.44 -12.46
N HIS A 631 -0.45 43.99 -11.82
CA HIS A 631 0.30 44.80 -10.89
C HIS A 631 1.04 45.95 -11.61
N PRO A 632 0.97 47.20 -11.12
CA PRO A 632 1.58 48.36 -11.78
C PRO A 632 3.09 48.24 -12.06
N LYS A 633 3.80 47.47 -11.23
CA LYS A 633 5.26 47.24 -11.33
C LYS A 633 5.66 45.94 -12.02
N TYR A 634 4.88 44.87 -11.84
CA TYR A 634 5.28 43.51 -12.23
C TYR A 634 4.50 43.00 -13.46
N GLY A 635 3.50 43.74 -13.93
CA GLY A 635 2.59 43.24 -14.97
C GLY A 635 1.62 42.22 -14.39
N LYS A 636 1.18 41.26 -15.22
CA LYS A 636 0.25 40.22 -14.75
C LYS A 636 0.94 39.33 -13.72
N ILE A 637 0.31 39.18 -12.55
CA ILE A 637 0.69 38.27 -11.47
C ILE A 637 -0.52 37.44 -11.03
N TYR A 638 -0.27 36.28 -10.44
CA TYR A 638 -1.28 35.59 -9.66
C TYR A 638 -1.50 36.30 -8.31
N VAL A 639 -2.73 36.28 -7.82
CA VAL A 639 -3.07 36.72 -6.45
C VAL A 639 -3.08 35.52 -5.51
N PHE A 640 -2.93 35.75 -4.21
CA PHE A 640 -2.89 34.68 -3.21
C PHE A 640 -4.29 34.10 -2.95
N GLU A 641 -5.28 34.98 -2.81
CA GLU A 641 -6.67 34.60 -2.55
C GLU A 641 -7.64 35.55 -3.28
N THR A 642 -8.85 35.08 -3.58
CA THR A 642 -9.92 35.92 -4.12
C THR A 642 -11.30 35.52 -3.60
N ASP A 643 -12.27 36.44 -3.63
CA ASP A 643 -13.68 36.17 -3.36
C ASP A 643 -14.46 35.69 -4.60
N GLY A 644 -13.85 35.75 -5.80
CA GLY A 644 -14.46 35.31 -7.05
C GLY A 644 -15.53 36.25 -7.63
N TYR A 645 -15.80 37.41 -7.03
CA TYR A 645 -16.79 38.36 -7.58
C TYR A 645 -16.21 39.18 -8.74
N ASN A 646 -14.96 39.61 -8.63
CA ASN A 646 -14.34 40.50 -9.59
C ASN A 646 -13.37 39.77 -10.53
N SER A 647 -13.67 39.77 -11.83
CA SER A 647 -12.79 39.21 -12.88
C SER A 647 -11.98 40.25 -13.63
N ASP A 648 -12.09 41.54 -13.29
CA ASP A 648 -11.26 42.58 -13.90
C ASP A 648 -9.83 42.47 -13.35
N ALA A 649 -8.90 42.11 -14.21
CA ALA A 649 -7.48 42.01 -13.86
C ALA A 649 -6.86 43.37 -13.49
N ASN A 650 -7.50 44.51 -13.78
CA ASN A 650 -7.00 45.84 -13.39
C ASN A 650 -7.48 46.28 -11.99
N SER A 651 -8.29 45.47 -11.32
CA SER A 651 -8.84 45.77 -10.00
C SER A 651 -8.30 44.80 -8.96
N GLU A 652 -7.86 45.35 -7.82
CA GLU A 652 -7.49 44.60 -6.61
C GLU A 652 -8.69 44.26 -5.72
N GLN A 653 -9.88 44.79 -6.01
CA GLN A 653 -11.06 44.56 -5.18
C GLN A 653 -11.40 43.06 -5.16
N GLY A 654 -11.52 42.49 -3.95
CA GLY A 654 -11.81 41.08 -3.75
C GLY A 654 -10.61 40.16 -4.03
N LYS A 655 -9.38 40.70 -4.05
CA LYS A 655 -8.14 39.96 -4.25
C LYS A 655 -7.14 40.27 -3.16
N LEU A 656 -6.48 39.25 -2.64
CA LEU A 656 -5.39 39.38 -1.68
C LEU A 656 -4.05 39.19 -2.39
N ILE A 657 -3.23 40.25 -2.40
CA ILE A 657 -1.97 40.30 -3.14
C ILE A 657 -0.82 40.12 -2.14
N MET A 658 -0.35 38.88 -1.99
CA MET A 658 0.77 38.48 -1.13
C MET A 658 1.32 37.12 -1.58
N ASP A 659 2.36 36.63 -0.92
CA ASP A 659 2.68 35.20 -0.88
C ASP A 659 3.14 34.84 0.55
N ALA A 660 3.09 33.56 0.89
CA ALA A 660 3.42 33.07 2.23
C ALA A 660 4.34 31.84 2.18
N ALA A 661 4.91 31.46 3.33
CA ALA A 661 5.97 30.46 3.39
C ALA A 661 5.49 29.02 3.19
N ASN A 662 4.32 28.66 3.72
CA ASN A 662 3.80 27.30 3.65
C ASN A 662 3.43 26.91 2.20
N ILE A 663 3.63 25.64 1.86
CA ILE A 663 3.43 25.10 0.51
C ILE A 663 2.11 24.29 0.50
N PRO A 664 1.19 24.49 -0.46
CA PRO A 664 1.35 25.27 -1.70
C PRO A 664 1.37 26.78 -1.49
N SER A 665 2.33 27.45 -2.12
CA SER A 665 2.47 28.91 -2.23
C SER A 665 2.51 29.32 -3.71
N LEU A 666 2.40 30.63 -4.02
CA LEU A 666 2.55 31.11 -5.40
C LEU A 666 3.97 30.79 -5.92
N LEU A 667 4.97 30.96 -5.06
CA LEU A 667 6.36 30.60 -5.36
C LEU A 667 6.51 29.13 -5.80
N SER A 668 5.74 28.22 -5.18
CA SER A 668 5.83 26.76 -5.40
C SER A 668 5.12 26.25 -6.66
N ALA A 669 4.37 27.08 -7.38
CA ALA A 669 3.50 26.64 -8.48
C ALA A 669 4.20 25.73 -9.52
N PRO A 670 5.46 26.00 -9.96
CA PRO A 670 6.16 25.09 -10.86
C PRO A 670 6.58 23.77 -10.23
N TRP A 671 6.95 23.79 -8.95
CA TRP A 671 7.38 22.59 -8.23
C TRP A 671 6.22 21.60 -8.03
N LEU A 672 5.00 22.12 -7.87
CA LEU A 672 3.78 21.31 -7.83
C LEU A 672 3.41 20.74 -9.22
N GLY A 673 3.94 21.33 -10.30
CA GLY A 673 3.64 20.97 -11.69
C GLY A 673 2.48 21.76 -12.31
N TYR A 674 2.08 22.90 -11.73
CA TYR A 674 0.96 23.70 -12.25
C TYR A 674 1.33 24.46 -13.53
N VAL A 675 2.52 25.06 -13.55
CA VAL A 675 3.08 25.88 -14.65
C VAL A 675 4.57 25.61 -14.83
N SER A 676 5.13 25.99 -15.97
CA SER A 676 6.59 25.97 -16.17
C SER A 676 7.27 27.08 -15.35
N VAL A 677 8.52 26.86 -14.93
CA VAL A 677 9.38 27.91 -14.34
C VAL A 677 9.60 29.10 -15.28
N ASP A 678 9.47 28.89 -16.59
CA ASP A 678 9.65 29.91 -17.62
C ASP A 678 8.38 30.70 -17.94
N ASP A 679 7.22 30.28 -17.40
CA ASP A 679 5.94 30.95 -17.62
C ASP A 679 6.01 32.43 -17.23
N GLU A 680 5.56 33.33 -18.12
CA GLU A 680 5.70 34.77 -17.93
C GLU A 680 4.92 35.27 -16.72
N LEU A 681 3.70 34.76 -16.53
CA LEU A 681 2.83 35.10 -15.41
C LEU A 681 3.45 34.63 -14.09
N TYR A 682 3.99 33.41 -14.04
CA TYR A 682 4.75 32.92 -12.90
C TYR A 682 6.00 33.76 -12.62
N ARG A 683 6.83 34.07 -13.63
CA ARG A 683 8.07 34.85 -13.40
C ARG A 683 7.78 36.24 -12.84
N ASN A 684 6.72 36.90 -13.31
CA ASN A 684 6.24 38.16 -12.74
C ASN A 684 5.78 37.98 -11.28
N THR A 685 5.04 36.90 -11.02
CA THR A 685 4.56 36.55 -9.67
C THR A 685 5.71 36.25 -8.72
N ARG A 686 6.72 35.51 -9.16
CA ARG A 686 7.96 35.22 -8.42
C ARG A 686 8.70 36.51 -8.09
N ALA A 687 8.85 37.42 -9.06
CA ALA A 687 9.48 38.71 -8.85
C ALA A 687 8.73 39.57 -7.82
N PHE A 688 7.39 39.52 -7.82
CA PHE A 688 6.57 40.16 -6.79
C PHE A 688 6.77 39.50 -5.40
N ALA A 689 6.63 38.16 -5.33
CA ALA A 689 6.68 37.40 -4.07
C ALA A 689 8.02 37.54 -3.34
N LEU A 690 9.13 37.65 -4.09
CA LEU A 690 10.49 37.84 -3.58
C LEU A 690 10.91 39.32 -3.53
N SER A 691 9.97 40.21 -3.20
CA SER A 691 10.21 41.65 -3.08
C SER A 691 9.44 42.24 -1.91
N LYS A 692 9.84 43.44 -1.47
CA LYS A 692 9.14 44.21 -0.41
C LYS A 692 7.69 44.60 -0.75
N ASP A 693 7.25 44.39 -1.99
CA ASP A 693 5.85 44.58 -2.36
C ASP A 693 4.98 43.40 -1.87
N ASN A 694 5.56 42.23 -1.62
CA ASN A 694 4.94 41.19 -0.80
C ASN A 694 5.09 41.59 0.68
N PRO A 695 3.99 41.75 1.45
CA PRO A 695 4.07 42.15 2.85
C PRO A 695 4.91 41.19 3.70
N TYR A 696 4.93 39.89 3.37
CA TYR A 696 5.65 38.88 4.16
C TYR A 696 7.06 38.57 3.61
N TYR A 697 7.60 39.39 2.71
CA TYR A 697 8.99 39.26 2.28
C TYR A 697 9.90 40.10 3.17
N TYR A 698 10.92 39.45 3.72
CA TYR A 698 11.85 40.04 4.67
C TYR A 698 13.28 40.08 4.12
N GLU A 699 14.00 41.14 4.49
CA GLU A 699 15.44 41.28 4.29
C GLU A 699 16.11 41.53 5.64
N GLY A 700 16.95 40.61 6.09
CA GLY A 700 17.72 40.74 7.32
C GLY A 700 19.23 40.63 7.08
N LEU A 701 20.00 40.71 8.16
CA LEU A 701 21.46 40.64 8.13
C LEU A 701 21.99 39.30 7.60
N TYR A 702 21.34 38.18 7.96
CA TYR A 702 21.81 36.83 7.66
C TYR A 702 21.08 36.18 6.49
N ALA A 703 19.83 36.56 6.22
CA ALA A 703 19.02 35.97 5.18
C ALA A 703 17.95 36.93 4.64
N CYS A 704 17.45 36.62 3.44
CA CYS A 704 16.22 37.17 2.90
C CYS A 704 15.28 36.01 2.56
N GLY A 705 13.97 36.23 2.64
CA GLY A 705 12.99 35.18 2.34
C GLY A 705 11.57 35.59 2.70
N ILE A 706 10.63 34.70 2.43
CA ILE A 706 9.20 34.89 2.72
C ILE A 706 8.88 34.25 4.08
N GLY A 707 8.15 34.96 4.95
CA GLY A 707 7.55 34.37 6.16
C GLY A 707 6.05 34.12 5.98
N ASP A 708 5.30 34.14 7.07
CA ASP A 708 3.87 33.82 7.07
C ASP A 708 3.10 34.74 8.04
N PRO A 709 1.83 35.05 7.80
CA PRO A 709 0.94 35.60 8.83
C PRO A 709 0.99 34.84 10.18
N HIS A 710 1.34 33.55 10.15
CA HIS A 710 1.55 32.68 11.30
C HIS A 710 2.86 32.93 12.08
N ASP A 711 3.72 33.87 11.64
CA ASP A 711 5.08 34.07 12.17
C ASP A 711 5.14 34.10 13.70
N MET A 712 6.00 33.26 14.28
CA MET A 712 6.35 33.29 15.70
C MET A 712 7.86 33.17 15.86
N VAL A 713 8.47 34.00 16.70
CA VAL A 713 9.91 33.88 17.03
C VAL A 713 10.13 34.16 18.50
N GLY A 714 10.76 33.21 19.21
CA GLY A 714 10.91 33.29 20.65
C GLY A 714 9.54 33.35 21.34
N SER A 715 9.28 34.42 22.09
CA SER A 715 7.98 34.64 22.77
C SER A 715 7.07 35.66 22.07
N VAL A 716 7.43 36.13 20.87
CA VAL A 716 6.68 37.16 20.15
C VAL A 716 5.84 36.54 19.05
N ASN A 717 4.52 36.74 19.12
CA ASN A 717 3.58 36.34 18.08
C ASN A 717 3.45 37.44 17.03
N ASN A 718 3.56 37.05 15.76
CA ASN A 718 3.49 37.90 14.58
C ASN A 718 4.30 39.20 14.73
N PRO A 719 5.65 39.11 14.81
CA PRO A 719 6.51 40.26 15.06
C PRO A 719 6.63 41.22 13.85
N HIS A 720 5.90 40.96 12.76
CA HIS A 720 5.85 41.80 11.57
C HIS A 720 5.25 43.18 11.90
N GLN A 721 5.83 44.31 11.46
CA GLN A 721 6.97 44.50 10.54
C GLN A 721 8.32 44.70 11.22
N ASP A 722 8.38 44.62 12.55
CA ASP A 722 9.52 45.07 13.33
C ASP A 722 10.71 44.09 13.30
N VAL A 723 10.44 42.81 13.03
CA VAL A 723 11.44 41.74 12.96
C VAL A 723 11.35 41.03 11.60
N PRO A 724 12.46 40.85 10.87
CA PRO A 724 12.47 40.08 9.63
C PRO A 724 12.43 38.58 9.95
N VAL A 725 11.33 37.90 9.61
CA VAL A 725 11.08 36.50 10.00
C VAL A 725 10.82 35.60 8.79
N PRO A 726 11.82 35.32 7.94
CA PRO A 726 11.65 34.33 6.89
C PRO A 726 11.57 32.91 7.48
N TRP A 727 10.91 32.03 6.74
CA TRP A 727 10.87 30.60 7.04
C TRP A 727 11.89 29.86 6.19
N HIS A 728 12.55 28.84 6.76
CA HIS A 728 13.49 28.02 5.97
C HIS A 728 12.79 27.34 4.78
N MET A 729 11.50 27.02 4.93
CA MET A 729 10.68 26.37 3.92
C MET A 729 10.57 27.22 2.64
N SER A 730 10.37 28.54 2.77
CA SER A 730 10.23 29.42 1.62
C SER A 730 11.57 29.60 0.89
N ILE A 731 12.68 29.65 1.63
CA ILE A 731 14.03 29.71 1.07
C ILE A 731 14.37 28.41 0.32
N ALA A 732 13.99 27.25 0.87
CA ALA A 732 14.12 25.97 0.19
C ALA A 732 13.29 25.95 -1.10
N MET A 733 12.05 26.43 -1.06
CA MET A 733 11.18 26.49 -2.24
C MET A 733 11.70 27.47 -3.30
N GLN A 734 12.27 28.60 -2.88
CA GLN A 734 12.95 29.54 -3.78
C GLN A 734 14.06 28.83 -4.55
N ALA A 735 14.89 28.02 -3.88
CA ALA A 735 15.94 27.23 -4.53
C ALA A 735 15.36 26.13 -5.45
N LEU A 736 14.33 25.40 -5.01
CA LEU A 736 13.71 24.32 -5.78
C LEU A 736 13.10 24.80 -7.10
N THR A 737 12.61 26.05 -7.11
CA THR A 737 11.97 26.69 -8.27
C THR A 737 12.90 27.61 -9.05
N SER A 738 14.18 27.66 -8.69
CA SER A 738 15.20 28.39 -9.45
C SER A 738 15.92 27.51 -10.47
N THR A 739 16.36 28.14 -11.55
CA THR A 739 17.32 27.63 -12.54
C THR A 739 18.67 28.35 -12.48
N ASP A 740 18.81 29.36 -11.61
CA ASP A 740 20.05 30.09 -11.38
C ASP A 740 20.85 29.43 -10.24
N ILE A 741 22.01 28.87 -10.57
CA ILE A 741 22.85 28.17 -9.60
C ILE A 741 23.37 29.09 -8.49
N ASP A 742 23.55 30.38 -8.76
CA ASP A 742 24.05 31.32 -7.75
C ASP A 742 22.93 31.70 -6.77
N GLU A 743 21.69 31.85 -7.24
CA GLU A 743 20.51 31.96 -6.38
C GLU A 743 20.36 30.70 -5.49
N ILE A 744 20.45 29.51 -6.09
CA ILE A 744 20.35 28.23 -5.35
C ILE A 744 21.42 28.14 -4.26
N ARG A 745 22.69 28.45 -4.58
CA ARG A 745 23.78 28.45 -3.60
C ARG A 745 23.56 29.47 -2.49
N GLN A 746 23.01 30.63 -2.82
CA GLN A 746 22.70 31.66 -1.85
C GLN A 746 21.59 31.21 -0.88
N CYS A 747 20.53 30.57 -1.37
CA CYS A 747 19.48 29.97 -0.55
C CYS A 747 20.04 28.86 0.37
N VAL A 748 20.88 27.95 -0.15
CA VAL A 748 21.55 26.93 0.67
C VAL A 748 22.37 27.59 1.77
N LYS A 749 23.16 28.61 1.42
CA LYS A 749 23.97 29.35 2.39
C LYS A 749 23.11 29.99 3.48
N TYR A 750 22.00 30.64 3.13
CA TYR A 750 21.07 31.19 4.12
C TYR A 750 20.63 30.12 5.10
N MET A 751 20.02 29.03 4.61
CA MET A 751 19.53 27.94 5.44
C MET A 751 20.61 27.31 6.33
N THR A 752 21.80 27.04 5.79
CA THR A 752 22.90 26.43 6.54
C THR A 752 23.44 27.36 7.65
N GLN A 753 23.39 28.68 7.46
CA GLN A 753 23.97 29.66 8.39
C GLN A 753 22.97 30.16 9.45
N THR A 754 21.69 29.82 9.33
CA THR A 754 20.61 30.33 10.20
C THR A 754 20.00 29.26 11.11
N THR A 755 20.69 28.14 11.32
CA THR A 755 20.23 27.05 12.20
C THR A 755 20.58 27.27 13.68
N ASP A 756 21.22 28.38 14.06
CA ASP A 756 21.79 28.56 15.41
C ASP A 756 22.66 27.36 15.90
N GLY A 757 23.38 26.68 15.00
CA GLY A 757 24.18 25.50 15.37
C GLY A 757 23.39 24.27 15.82
N THR A 758 22.06 24.23 15.64
CA THR A 758 21.23 23.01 15.78
C THR A 758 21.45 22.02 14.63
N TYR A 759 21.95 22.52 13.48
CA TYR A 759 22.13 21.79 12.23
C TYR A 759 20.84 21.17 11.68
N VAL A 760 19.70 21.75 12.02
CA VAL A 760 18.37 21.41 11.48
C VAL A 760 17.67 22.66 11.00
N MET A 761 16.63 22.49 10.18
CA MET A 761 15.79 23.59 9.74
C MET A 761 14.68 23.85 10.76
N HIS A 762 14.46 25.13 11.04
CA HIS A 762 13.38 25.66 11.85
C HIS A 762 12.19 26.08 11.00
N GLU A 763 11.03 26.26 11.63
CA GLU A 763 9.85 26.85 10.99
C GLU A 763 10.16 28.28 10.53
N ALA A 764 10.36 29.18 11.49
CA ALA A 764 10.69 30.58 11.29
C ALA A 764 11.93 30.97 12.09
N PHE A 765 12.66 32.00 11.64
CA PHE A 765 13.82 32.55 12.38
C PHE A 765 13.97 34.05 12.17
N ASN A 766 14.52 34.77 13.15
CA ASN A 766 14.85 36.17 13.00
C ASN A 766 16.09 36.33 12.12
N ALA A 767 15.93 36.89 10.92
CA ALA A 767 17.02 37.07 9.96
C ALA A 767 18.08 38.10 10.39
N ASN A 768 17.87 38.83 11.48
CA ASN A 768 18.89 39.67 12.12
C ASN A 768 19.58 38.99 13.31
N ASP A 769 18.98 37.94 13.88
CA ASP A 769 19.51 37.17 15.01
C ASP A 769 18.98 35.72 14.95
N PRO A 770 19.65 34.81 14.21
CA PRO A 770 19.16 33.45 14.00
C PRO A 770 19.07 32.59 15.26
N SER A 771 19.59 33.05 16.40
CA SER A 771 19.39 32.38 17.69
C SER A 771 17.95 32.45 18.19
N GLN A 772 17.12 33.30 17.57
CA GLN A 772 15.70 33.39 17.81
C GLN A 772 14.97 32.70 16.66
N TYR A 773 14.27 31.60 16.96
CA TYR A 773 13.52 30.79 16.00
C TYR A 773 12.29 30.14 16.64
N SER A 774 11.40 29.58 15.83
CA SER A 774 10.30 28.70 16.26
C SER A 774 10.54 27.26 15.80
N ARG A 775 9.99 26.31 16.57
CA ARG A 775 10.06 24.85 16.36
C ARG A 775 11.49 24.32 16.24
N GLU A 776 11.99 23.81 17.37
CA GLU A 776 13.32 23.22 17.45
C GLU A 776 13.46 21.93 16.63
N PHE A 777 12.35 21.19 16.44
CA PHE A 777 12.35 19.95 15.67
C PHE A 777 11.15 19.87 14.72
N PHE A 778 11.36 20.38 13.51
CA PHE A 778 10.39 20.35 12.42
C PHE A 778 11.00 19.68 11.18
N THR A 779 10.53 18.48 10.88
CA THR A 779 11.21 17.61 9.90
C THR A 779 10.85 17.94 8.44
N TRP A 780 9.72 18.62 8.17
CA TRP A 780 9.35 19.00 6.81
C TRP A 780 10.34 20.01 6.18
N PRO A 781 10.69 21.16 6.83
CA PRO A 781 11.75 22.03 6.33
C PRO A 781 13.10 21.31 6.17
N CYS A 782 13.43 20.37 7.08
CA CYS A 782 14.64 19.55 6.97
C CYS A 782 14.63 18.69 5.70
N ALA A 783 13.49 18.07 5.38
CA ALA A 783 13.32 17.29 4.17
C ALA A 783 13.49 18.17 2.92
N LEU A 784 12.91 19.36 2.87
CA LEU A 784 13.10 20.27 1.73
C LEU A 784 14.55 20.72 1.56
N TYR A 785 15.25 21.03 2.66
CA TYR A 785 16.68 21.36 2.61
C TYR A 785 17.52 20.21 2.04
N ALA A 786 17.29 18.98 2.51
CA ALA A 786 17.96 17.81 1.98
C ALA A 786 17.62 17.56 0.49
N GLN A 787 16.37 17.79 0.10
CA GLN A 787 15.93 17.70 -1.29
C GLN A 787 16.63 18.73 -2.19
N VAL A 788 16.78 19.99 -1.75
CA VAL A 788 17.54 21.01 -2.47
C VAL A 788 18.96 20.53 -2.75
N LEU A 789 19.67 20.06 -1.73
CA LEU A 789 21.04 19.58 -1.90
C LEU A 789 21.12 18.40 -2.85
N LEU A 790 20.24 17.40 -2.70
CA LEU A 790 20.25 16.21 -3.55
C LEU A 790 19.89 16.54 -5.01
N THR A 791 18.93 17.42 -5.26
CA THR A 791 18.39 17.62 -6.62
C THR A 791 19.01 18.79 -7.38
N LYS A 792 19.54 19.80 -6.67
CA LYS A 792 20.05 21.05 -7.27
C LYS A 792 21.56 21.23 -7.14
N ILE A 793 22.20 20.59 -6.16
CA ILE A 793 23.64 20.77 -5.91
C ILE A 793 24.45 19.50 -6.21
N ILE A 794 24.05 18.36 -5.61
CA ILE A 794 24.83 17.11 -5.66
C ILE A 794 24.44 16.24 -6.86
N GLN A 795 23.14 16.07 -7.10
CA GLN A 795 22.56 15.26 -8.20
C GLN A 795 23.08 13.81 -8.26
N PRO A 796 22.50 12.87 -7.46
CA PRO A 796 22.95 11.47 -7.36
C PRO A 796 23.09 10.72 -8.69
N SER A 797 22.31 11.07 -9.73
CA SER A 797 22.43 10.46 -11.07
C SER A 797 23.81 10.69 -11.71
N VAL A 798 24.51 11.77 -11.34
CA VAL A 798 25.87 12.09 -11.81
C VAL A 798 26.92 11.13 -11.22
N ILE A 799 26.58 10.36 -10.18
CA ILE A 799 27.50 9.45 -9.48
C ILE A 799 27.33 7.99 -9.92
N THR A 800 26.45 7.70 -10.90
CA THR A 800 26.28 6.34 -11.44
C THR A 800 27.38 5.89 -12.42
N GLU A 801 28.41 6.71 -12.67
CA GLU A 801 29.54 6.37 -13.57
C GLU A 801 30.92 6.26 -12.87
N ILE A 802 30.97 6.02 -11.56
CA ILE A 802 32.21 5.62 -10.85
C ILE A 802 31.97 4.28 -10.16
#